data_AF-A0A5J9UWZ0-F1
#
_entry.id   AF-A0A5J9UWZ0-F1
#
_cell.length_a   1.000
_cell.length_b   1.000
_cell.length_c   1.000
_cell.angle_alpha   90.00
_cell.angle_beta   90.00
_cell.angle_gamma   90.00
#
_symmetry.space_group_name_H-M   'P 1'
#
loop_
_entity.id
_entity.type
_entity.pdbx_description
1 polymer ?
#
loop_
_entity_poly.entity_id
_entity_poly.type
_entity_poly.pdbx_seq_one_letter_code
_entity_poly.pdbx_strand_id
1 'polypeptide(L)'
;MTASEFPNPPASSRRGSLRIHRRRIPLTPATSKTLRKKGVIDCTRGMSREQRAINRRNKRESLISSGNDGREHSSGVPKHPIGVRKRLKGLSCARKALLKSILEEEALAAYRKKEQAEREKRYGGIPGRAATGSSFLEKPFGHQVLSANDTSDLSRFVVSLALFDGDKMLFACSGIPLPDLNPNKVHQTSFLTSSRLAIEFTKNRYKDDKLRVEVCLPQYGTVDGLLGLYDDDIAIVTSLGLLDVHPIDLRHPMDLDLPARYVCDDDDGILAFGRAFKSGSLLATEGSLRREHPCTWVSDTEGHTEAVLGGPLIGKGARFLGMNHKYHGDAEVTFLTQESLRARLEHFQILTPNELHFRGYSLPKDVKRIEPSGLLNVINWIKSCGYPMPPPLVLELNGQLLNRFEEYFGDVIAWKGYPFGSPPSSSEHGVWKRLPKKVMTNVSRRVVSVASFSGDERFFVCTGLLIKWPGNRAVVLTSASLVRSRQNKDDIDNNLSIKVSLASKVVSGTLEWYDLNYNIAIVSVKKSLPATRPEDIFNKVKESSGKVVAIGRHPRHGLLMASFGEVKYRKKGVKLDCKDLQVSTCKIKKAGIGGPLINLNGRFVGMNFYDGSEVTPFLPQRKIIEVLWRKNMLNDSQRSGEAIPFEGSSGNTVEKNKWPVPDPYWYHGLLEVKRHYIPELPGRHLD
;
A
#
# COMPACT_ATOMS: atom_id res chain seq x y z
N MET A 1 -83.13 -8.27 -3.71
CA MET A 1 -81.72 -8.64 -3.49
C MET A 1 -80.90 -7.36 -3.68
N THR A 2 -80.73 -6.54 -2.64
CA THR A 2 -79.57 -6.61 -1.71
C THR A 2 -78.26 -6.26 -2.46
N ALA A 3 -77.97 -4.99 -2.76
CA ALA A 3 -77.52 -3.89 -1.87
C ALA A 3 -75.98 -3.88 -1.67
N SER A 4 -75.29 -2.74 -1.59
CA SER A 4 -75.67 -1.33 -1.83
C SER A 4 -74.44 -0.41 -1.91
N GLU A 5 -74.44 0.47 -2.91
CA GLU A 5 -74.16 1.93 -2.90
C GLU A 5 -73.01 2.62 -2.08
N PHE A 6 -72.67 3.81 -2.58
CA PHE A 6 -71.77 4.89 -2.08
C PHE A 6 -72.25 5.51 -0.73
N PRO A 7 -71.61 6.53 -0.07
CA PRO A 7 -70.66 7.55 -0.60
C PRO A 7 -69.56 8.14 0.35
N ASN A 8 -68.90 9.21 -0.12
CA ASN A 8 -68.18 10.26 0.66
C ASN A 8 -69.20 11.30 1.24
N PRO A 9 -68.84 12.45 1.87
CA PRO A 9 -67.58 12.96 2.45
C PRO A 9 -67.80 13.19 3.99
N PRO A 10 -67.74 14.37 4.70
CA PRO A 10 -67.14 15.70 4.50
C PRO A 10 -66.30 16.23 5.72
N ALA A 11 -66.22 17.56 5.88
CA ALA A 11 -65.26 18.34 6.68
C ALA A 11 -65.76 18.89 8.05
N SER A 12 -64.89 19.67 8.74
CA SER A 12 -65.13 20.61 9.86
C SER A 12 -65.09 20.04 11.32
N SER A 13 -64.78 20.81 12.40
CA SER A 13 -63.92 22.02 12.54
C SER A 13 -63.58 22.39 14.02
N ARG A 14 -62.56 23.26 14.18
CA ARG A 14 -62.36 24.30 15.24
C ARG A 14 -61.81 23.97 16.66
N ARG A 15 -61.02 24.95 17.15
CA ARG A 15 -60.43 25.20 18.49
C ARG A 15 -59.27 24.26 18.92
N GLY A 16 -58.09 24.77 19.33
CA GLY A 16 -57.65 26.18 19.35
C GLY A 16 -56.19 26.41 19.77
N SER A 17 -55.72 27.65 19.61
CA SER A 17 -54.50 28.34 20.13
C SER A 17 -53.48 27.51 20.95
N LEU A 18 -52.17 27.59 20.70
CA LEU A 18 -51.38 28.79 20.98
C LEU A 18 -50.07 28.96 20.15
N ARG A 19 -49.86 30.19 19.67
CA ARG A 19 -48.61 31.00 19.54
C ARG A 19 -47.29 30.32 19.06
N ILE A 20 -46.77 30.71 17.88
CA ILE A 20 -45.61 31.64 17.65
C ILE A 20 -44.23 31.02 17.96
N HIS A 21 -43.19 31.02 17.10
CA HIS A 21 -43.00 31.44 15.69
C HIS A 21 -41.78 30.64 15.13
N ARG A 22 -41.78 30.16 13.88
CA ARG A 22 -41.01 30.72 12.71
C ARG A 22 -39.75 31.54 13.08
N ARG A 23 -38.59 31.40 12.40
CA ARG A 23 -38.30 30.78 11.08
C ARG A 23 -36.83 30.33 10.93
N ARG A 24 -36.52 29.69 9.80
CA ARG A 24 -35.23 29.05 9.45
C ARG A 24 -34.06 30.03 9.25
N ILE A 25 -32.88 29.55 9.63
CA ILE A 25 -31.54 29.75 9.02
C ILE A 25 -31.64 29.68 7.47
N PRO A 26 -30.93 30.50 6.64
CA PRO A 26 -29.49 30.28 6.46
C PRO A 26 -28.57 31.46 6.02
N LEU A 27 -27.28 31.10 5.94
CA LEU A 27 -26.14 31.74 5.28
C LEU A 27 -25.39 32.88 6.02
N THR A 28 -24.07 32.80 5.86
CA THR A 28 -22.96 33.58 6.42
C THR A 28 -22.32 34.44 5.30
N PRO A 29 -21.20 35.18 5.48
CA PRO A 29 -20.51 35.69 6.68
C PRO A 29 -20.19 37.21 6.65
N ALA A 30 -19.97 37.84 7.82
CA ALA A 30 -19.28 39.14 7.97
C ALA A 30 -18.65 39.22 9.39
N THR A 31 -17.35 39.43 9.60
CA THR A 31 -16.48 40.64 9.44
C THR A 31 -16.80 41.86 10.32
N SER A 32 -15.87 42.13 11.25
CA SER A 32 -15.42 43.44 11.77
C SER A 32 -16.43 44.58 12.12
N LYS A 33 -16.64 44.75 13.43
CA LYS A 33 -16.37 45.99 14.22
C LYS A 33 -17.05 47.34 13.86
N THR A 34 -18.01 47.71 14.72
CA THR A 34 -18.23 49.06 15.35
C THR A 34 -18.61 50.30 14.52
N LEU A 35 -19.79 50.86 14.86
CA LEU A 35 -20.06 52.30 14.96
C LEU A 35 -20.62 52.56 16.38
N ARG A 36 -20.24 53.58 17.19
CA ARG A 36 -19.87 55.01 17.04
C ARG A 36 -21.05 55.99 16.96
N LYS A 37 -21.11 56.90 17.96
CA LYS A 37 -21.53 58.35 17.98
C LYS A 37 -22.22 58.64 19.33
N LYS A 38 -22.05 59.76 20.06
CA LYS A 38 -21.18 60.98 20.09
C LYS A 38 -21.01 61.36 21.59
N GLY A 39 -20.09 62.18 22.12
CA GLY A 39 -18.91 62.93 21.64
C GLY A 39 -17.99 63.28 22.87
N VAL A 40 -16.68 63.59 22.72
CA VAL A 40 -16.10 64.93 22.42
C VAL A 40 -16.21 65.89 23.63
N ILE A 41 -15.16 66.45 24.27
CA ILE A 41 -13.67 66.45 24.12
C ILE A 41 -13.07 66.69 25.56
N ASP A 42 -12.10 65.90 26.07
CA ASP A 42 -10.63 66.08 26.08
C ASP A 42 -10.10 67.29 26.92
N CYS A 43 -9.01 67.28 27.70
CA CYS A 43 -8.03 66.24 28.13
C CYS A 43 -7.32 66.61 29.46
N THR A 44 -6.81 65.63 30.22
CA THR A 44 -5.48 65.71 30.89
C THR A 44 -5.00 64.37 31.51
N ARG A 45 -3.75 64.00 31.18
CA ARG A 45 -2.84 63.06 31.86
C ARG A 45 -3.42 61.94 32.76
N GLY A 46 -3.76 60.81 32.16
CA GLY A 46 -3.88 59.52 32.84
C GLY A 46 -3.38 58.34 31.98
N MET A 47 -2.41 57.56 32.45
CA MET A 47 -1.89 56.38 31.73
C MET A 47 -3.02 55.40 31.37
N SER A 48 -3.10 54.95 30.11
CA SER A 48 -4.15 54.00 29.68
C SER A 48 -4.07 52.66 30.41
N ARG A 49 -5.15 51.85 30.36
CA ARG A 49 -5.14 50.51 30.97
C ARG A 49 -4.11 49.59 30.31
N GLU A 50 -3.95 49.65 28.99
CA GLU A 50 -2.91 48.89 28.28
C GLU A 50 -1.50 49.41 28.55
N GLN A 51 -1.27 50.73 28.62
CA GLN A 51 0.06 51.24 29.00
C GLN A 51 0.41 50.88 30.45
N ARG A 52 -0.57 50.82 31.36
CA ARG A 52 -0.37 50.25 32.71
C ARG A 52 -0.10 48.74 32.68
N ALA A 53 -0.65 47.98 31.73
CA ALA A 53 -0.33 46.57 31.56
C ALA A 53 1.08 46.36 30.99
N ILE A 54 1.48 47.15 30.00
CA ILE A 54 2.84 47.18 29.41
C ILE A 54 3.86 47.57 30.48
N ASN A 55 3.68 48.68 31.20
CA ASN A 55 4.61 49.07 32.26
C ASN A 55 4.68 48.05 33.41
N ARG A 56 3.60 47.29 33.70
CA ARG A 56 3.64 46.15 34.64
C ARG A 56 4.40 44.94 34.09
N ARG A 57 4.45 44.75 32.77
CA ARG A 57 5.22 43.72 32.09
C ARG A 57 6.71 44.10 32.10
N ASN A 58 7.03 45.30 31.61
CA ASN A 58 8.40 45.83 31.55
C ASN A 58 9.03 45.94 32.96
N LYS A 59 8.30 46.39 33.99
CA LYS A 59 8.78 46.39 35.38
C LYS A 59 8.98 44.99 35.96
N ARG A 60 8.31 43.97 35.42
CA ARG A 60 8.51 42.56 35.82
C ARG A 60 9.69 41.92 35.10
N GLU A 61 9.97 42.37 33.87
CA GLU A 61 11.12 41.92 33.08
C GLU A 61 12.42 42.62 33.52
N SER A 62 12.38 43.89 33.93
CA SER A 62 13.53 44.57 34.55
C SER A 62 13.94 43.90 35.88
N LEU A 63 12.97 43.46 36.69
CA LEU A 63 13.19 42.69 37.93
C LEU A 63 13.70 41.25 37.70
N ILE A 64 13.90 40.83 36.44
CA ILE A 64 14.53 39.55 36.08
C ILE A 64 15.97 39.77 35.54
N SER A 65 16.37 41.02 35.28
CA SER A 65 17.63 41.39 34.61
C SER A 65 18.69 42.03 35.52
N SER A 66 18.46 42.14 36.83
CA SER A 66 19.42 42.67 37.80
C SER A 66 19.61 41.69 38.96
N GLY A 67 20.82 41.13 39.09
CA GLY A 67 21.24 40.34 40.25
C GLY A 67 22.45 40.99 40.91
N ASN A 68 22.51 40.92 42.24
CA ASN A 68 23.51 41.56 43.12
C ASN A 68 23.49 43.11 43.10
N ASP A 69 23.77 43.85 44.19
CA ASP A 69 24.10 43.48 45.58
C ASP A 69 23.23 44.26 46.60
N GLY A 70 23.23 43.84 47.87
CA GLY A 70 22.58 44.57 48.98
C GLY A 70 22.32 43.68 50.20
N ARG A 71 22.53 44.20 51.42
CA ARG A 71 22.48 43.43 52.68
C ARG A 71 21.25 43.72 53.55
N GLU A 72 20.98 42.74 54.42
CA GLU A 72 20.46 42.87 55.79
C GLU A 72 18.95 43.05 56.06
N HIS A 73 18.64 42.89 57.35
CA HIS A 73 17.46 42.30 57.97
C HIS A 73 16.09 42.99 57.76
N SER A 74 15.03 42.17 57.67
CA SER A 74 13.97 42.13 58.70
C SER A 74 12.99 40.96 58.46
N SER A 75 12.11 40.69 59.44
CA SER A 75 11.33 39.46 59.56
C SER A 75 9.96 39.49 58.85
N GLY A 76 9.60 38.39 58.19
CA GLY A 76 8.25 38.18 57.66
C GLY A 76 8.13 36.93 56.78
N VAL A 77 7.37 35.93 57.22
CA VAL A 77 7.17 34.66 56.48
C VAL A 77 5.70 34.49 56.04
N PRO A 78 5.36 34.82 54.78
CA PRO A 78 4.14 34.32 54.15
C PRO A 78 4.30 32.83 53.78
N LYS A 79 3.35 31.99 54.20
CA LYS A 79 3.38 30.54 53.93
C LYS A 79 3.33 30.27 52.41
N HIS A 80 4.13 29.31 51.94
CA HIS A 80 4.47 29.10 50.52
C HIS A 80 3.27 29.04 49.53
N PRO A 81 3.42 29.62 48.31
CA PRO A 81 2.54 29.33 47.18
C PRO A 81 2.92 27.99 46.51
N ILE A 82 2.75 26.87 47.24
CA ILE A 82 3.07 25.50 46.77
C ILE A 82 2.34 25.19 45.45
N GLY A 83 1.10 25.68 45.30
CA GLY A 83 0.32 25.55 44.06
C GLY A 83 0.97 26.24 42.85
N VAL A 84 1.58 27.42 43.03
CA VAL A 84 2.27 28.13 41.94
C VAL A 84 3.56 27.39 41.56
N ARG A 85 4.33 26.92 42.54
CA ARG A 85 5.56 26.13 42.28
C ARG A 85 5.24 24.78 41.63
N LYS A 86 4.10 24.14 41.97
CA LYS A 86 3.57 22.95 41.25
C LYS A 86 3.12 23.29 39.83
N ARG A 87 2.36 24.38 39.59
CA ARG A 87 1.92 24.79 38.24
C ARG A 87 3.09 25.16 37.33
N LEU A 88 4.10 25.87 37.82
CA LEU A 88 5.33 26.18 37.07
C LEU A 88 6.14 24.92 36.73
N LYS A 89 6.26 23.95 37.67
CA LYS A 89 6.85 22.64 37.36
C LYS A 89 6.04 21.89 36.29
N GLY A 90 4.71 21.89 36.40
CA GLY A 90 3.81 21.28 35.40
C GLY A 90 3.97 21.88 34.00
N LEU A 91 3.99 23.22 33.89
CA LEU A 91 4.25 23.93 32.63
C LEU A 91 5.65 23.64 32.07
N SER A 92 6.67 23.54 32.93
CA SER A 92 8.03 23.15 32.51
C SER A 92 8.08 21.72 31.99
N CYS A 93 7.42 20.78 32.67
CA CYS A 93 7.28 19.38 32.22
C CYS A 93 6.51 19.28 30.90
N ALA A 94 5.40 20.01 30.74
CA ALA A 94 4.62 20.04 29.51
C ALA A 94 5.42 20.64 28.34
N ARG A 95 6.14 21.76 28.54
CA ARG A 95 7.01 22.35 27.51
C ARG A 95 8.16 21.43 27.13
N LYS A 96 8.74 20.68 28.08
CA LYS A 96 9.76 19.65 27.80
C LYS A 96 9.19 18.45 27.05
N ALA A 97 7.95 18.03 27.35
CA ALA A 97 7.28 16.96 26.63
C ALA A 97 6.96 17.35 25.18
N LEU A 98 6.44 18.56 24.96
CA LEU A 98 6.14 19.11 23.63
C LEU A 98 7.41 19.29 22.78
N LEU A 99 8.48 19.85 23.35
CA LEU A 99 9.76 19.96 22.65
C LEU A 99 10.33 18.58 22.28
N LYS A 100 10.17 17.59 23.17
CA LYS A 100 10.57 16.21 22.90
C LYS A 100 9.75 15.58 21.76
N SER A 101 8.43 15.78 21.72
CA SER A 101 7.61 15.21 20.64
C SER A 101 7.92 15.84 19.27
N ILE A 102 8.18 17.16 19.22
CA ILE A 102 8.60 17.85 17.99
C ILE A 102 9.92 17.24 17.46
N LEU A 103 10.93 17.10 18.32
CA LEU A 103 12.21 16.47 17.95
C LEU A 103 12.06 15.01 17.51
N GLU A 104 11.07 14.28 18.05
CA GLU A 104 10.76 12.89 17.67
C GLU A 104 10.00 12.80 16.33
N GLU A 105 9.21 13.80 15.96
CA GLU A 105 8.58 13.92 14.64
C GLU A 105 9.59 14.36 13.57
N GLU A 106 10.47 15.32 13.88
CA GLU A 106 11.59 15.72 13.01
C GLU A 106 12.53 14.53 12.74
N ALA A 107 12.87 13.74 13.77
CA ALA A 107 13.67 12.53 13.62
C ALA A 107 12.96 11.45 12.78
N LEU A 108 11.64 11.31 12.89
CA LEU A 108 10.85 10.41 12.05
C LEU A 108 10.82 10.88 10.59
N ALA A 109 10.65 12.17 10.34
CA ALA A 109 10.68 12.76 9.01
C ALA A 109 12.06 12.59 8.36
N ALA A 110 13.15 12.86 9.09
CA ALA A 110 14.52 12.65 8.64
C ALA A 110 14.82 11.18 8.34
N TYR A 111 14.38 10.25 9.20
CA TYR A 111 14.52 8.80 8.96
C TYR A 111 13.76 8.37 7.70
N ARG A 112 12.49 8.78 7.55
CA ARG A 112 11.68 8.49 6.35
C ARG A 112 12.31 9.06 5.08
N LYS A 113 12.78 10.30 5.10
CA LYS A 113 13.44 10.96 3.96
C LYS A 113 14.74 10.24 3.55
N LYS A 114 15.52 9.76 4.52
CA LYS A 114 16.71 8.93 4.25
C LYS A 114 16.33 7.56 3.67
N GLU A 115 15.37 6.86 4.29
CA GLU A 115 14.88 5.56 3.84
C GLU A 115 14.24 5.62 2.43
N GLN A 116 13.64 6.77 2.07
CA GLN A 116 13.16 7.08 0.73
C GLN A 116 14.32 7.30 -0.25
N ALA A 117 15.28 8.17 0.06
CA ALA A 117 16.45 8.42 -0.80
C ALA A 117 17.28 7.14 -1.04
N GLU A 118 17.38 6.25 -0.06
CA GLU A 118 17.99 4.92 -0.18
C GLU A 118 17.15 3.91 -0.98
N ARG A 119 15.88 4.20 -1.31
CA ARG A 119 15.07 3.43 -2.28
C ARG A 119 15.14 4.03 -3.67
N GLU A 120 15.02 5.36 -3.80
CA GLU A 120 15.16 6.09 -5.07
C GLU A 120 16.52 5.79 -5.74
N LYS A 121 17.60 5.68 -4.95
CA LYS A 121 18.93 5.29 -5.45
C LYS A 121 19.06 3.82 -5.92
N ARG A 122 18.10 2.93 -5.59
CA ARG A 122 18.16 1.49 -5.91
C ARG A 122 17.13 1.03 -6.94
N TYR A 123 15.93 1.60 -6.91
CA TYR A 123 14.82 1.24 -7.82
C TYR A 123 14.55 2.33 -8.88
N GLY A 124 15.47 3.29 -9.02
CA GLY A 124 15.27 4.49 -9.82
C GLY A 124 14.50 5.58 -9.08
N GLY A 125 14.87 6.82 -9.36
CA GLY A 125 14.10 8.00 -9.03
C GLY A 125 13.62 8.66 -10.32
N ILE A 126 12.40 9.20 -10.31
CA ILE A 126 11.92 10.06 -11.41
C ILE A 126 12.78 11.32 -11.45
N PRO A 127 13.17 11.86 -12.62
CA PRO A 127 13.81 13.16 -12.71
C PRO A 127 13.05 14.27 -11.95
N GLY A 128 13.81 15.29 -11.54
CA GLY A 128 13.21 16.56 -11.11
C GLY A 128 12.49 17.23 -12.28
N ARG A 129 11.54 18.14 -11.99
CA ARG A 129 10.76 18.84 -13.02
C ARG A 129 11.68 19.59 -13.97
N ALA A 130 11.74 19.14 -15.22
CA ALA A 130 12.43 19.84 -16.30
C ALA A 130 11.71 21.15 -16.65
N ALA A 131 12.34 22.00 -17.48
CA ALA A 131 11.66 23.17 -18.02
C ALA A 131 10.39 22.73 -18.78
N THR A 132 9.26 23.39 -18.52
CA THR A 132 7.99 23.06 -19.17
C THR A 132 8.06 23.40 -20.65
N GLY A 133 8.07 22.37 -21.52
CA GLY A 133 7.91 22.56 -22.95
C GLY A 133 6.55 23.17 -23.32
N SER A 134 6.34 23.48 -24.59
CA SER A 134 5.07 23.99 -25.14
C SER A 134 3.88 23.04 -24.87
N SER A 135 2.66 23.59 -24.88
CA SER A 135 1.42 22.82 -24.86
C SER A 135 1.24 22.03 -26.16
N PHE A 136 0.62 20.86 -26.07
CA PHE A 136 0.23 20.11 -27.26
C PHE A 136 -0.83 20.89 -28.06
N LEU A 137 -0.50 21.18 -29.31
CA LEU A 137 -1.42 21.78 -30.25
C LEU A 137 -2.09 20.66 -31.06
N GLU A 138 -3.21 20.18 -30.54
CA GLU A 138 -4.14 19.32 -31.29
C GLU A 138 -4.42 19.91 -32.67
N LYS A 139 -4.17 19.10 -33.71
CA LYS A 139 -4.36 19.44 -35.13
C LYS A 139 -5.59 18.68 -35.69
N PRO A 140 -6.36 19.27 -36.62
CA PRO A 140 -7.46 18.58 -37.29
C PRO A 140 -6.94 17.45 -38.18
N PHE A 141 -7.61 16.30 -38.15
CA PHE A 141 -7.36 15.14 -39.00
C PHE A 141 -8.61 14.89 -39.86
N GLY A 142 -8.43 14.67 -41.16
CA GLY A 142 -9.52 14.40 -42.10
C GLY A 142 -10.60 15.50 -42.10
N HIS A 143 -11.85 15.10 -42.34
CA HIS A 143 -13.02 15.97 -42.26
C HIS A 143 -13.85 15.69 -40.99
N GLN A 144 -14.60 16.70 -40.54
CA GLN A 144 -15.55 16.52 -39.42
C GLN A 144 -16.80 15.80 -39.92
N VAL A 145 -17.15 14.69 -39.27
CA VAL A 145 -18.39 13.97 -39.54
C VAL A 145 -19.54 14.78 -38.95
N LEU A 146 -20.37 15.37 -39.82
CA LEU A 146 -21.59 16.06 -39.42
C LEU A 146 -22.71 15.04 -39.16
N SER A 147 -23.54 15.32 -38.15
CA SER A 147 -24.60 14.43 -37.67
C SER A 147 -25.81 14.39 -38.62
N ALA A 148 -25.66 13.72 -39.77
CA ALA A 148 -26.80 13.18 -40.51
C ALA A 148 -27.39 11.96 -39.77
N ASN A 149 -28.66 11.64 -40.01
CA ASN A 149 -29.45 10.79 -39.12
C ASN A 149 -28.96 9.32 -38.97
N ASP A 150 -28.08 8.85 -39.85
CA ASP A 150 -27.55 7.47 -39.85
C ASP A 150 -26.18 7.31 -39.17
N THR A 151 -25.52 8.39 -38.72
CA THR A 151 -24.14 8.34 -38.15
C THR A 151 -24.08 8.51 -36.62
N SER A 152 -25.23 8.61 -35.95
CA SER A 152 -25.34 8.83 -34.50
C SER A 152 -24.63 7.74 -33.68
N ASP A 153 -24.77 6.48 -34.06
CA ASP A 153 -24.16 5.36 -33.37
C ASP A 153 -22.67 5.20 -33.69
N LEU A 154 -22.23 5.54 -34.92
CA LEU A 154 -20.79 5.59 -35.27
C LEU A 154 -20.00 6.50 -34.33
N SER A 155 -20.60 7.60 -33.88
CA SER A 155 -20.02 8.47 -32.85
C SER A 155 -19.81 7.74 -31.51
N ARG A 156 -20.68 6.80 -31.12
CA ARG A 156 -20.55 6.12 -29.82
C ARG A 156 -19.40 5.10 -29.76
N PHE A 157 -18.85 4.66 -30.90
CA PHE A 157 -17.71 3.72 -30.95
C PHE A 157 -16.33 4.37 -30.85
N VAL A 158 -16.22 5.70 -30.77
CA VAL A 158 -14.93 6.42 -30.68
C VAL A 158 -14.98 7.48 -29.58
N VAL A 159 -14.04 7.41 -28.64
CA VAL A 159 -13.76 8.47 -27.65
C VAL A 159 -12.45 9.20 -27.98
N SER A 160 -12.23 10.36 -27.38
CA SER A 160 -10.90 11.00 -27.38
C SER A 160 -10.26 10.87 -25.99
N LEU A 161 -8.93 10.71 -25.97
CA LEU A 161 -8.11 10.47 -24.78
C LEU A 161 -6.99 11.52 -24.76
N ALA A 162 -6.85 12.28 -23.68
CA ALA A 162 -5.79 13.28 -23.57
C ALA A 162 -5.02 13.22 -22.25
N LEU A 163 -3.71 13.42 -22.35
CA LEU A 163 -2.77 13.49 -21.23
C LEU A 163 -2.59 14.95 -20.79
N PHE A 164 -2.66 15.22 -19.49
CA PHE A 164 -2.54 16.56 -18.92
C PHE A 164 -1.54 16.63 -17.75
N ASP A 165 -0.73 17.69 -17.66
CA ASP A 165 -0.06 18.13 -16.41
C ASP A 165 -0.72 19.43 -15.92
N GLY A 166 -1.61 19.34 -14.92
CA GLY A 166 -2.49 20.45 -14.57
C GLY A 166 -3.39 20.84 -15.75
N ASP A 167 -3.54 22.13 -16.03
CA ASP A 167 -4.38 22.62 -17.14
C ASP A 167 -3.72 22.44 -18.52
N LYS A 168 -2.47 21.94 -18.57
CA LYS A 168 -1.67 21.82 -19.78
C LYS A 168 -1.84 20.45 -20.44
N MET A 169 -2.49 20.43 -21.60
CA MET A 169 -2.51 19.26 -22.49
C MET A 169 -1.11 18.96 -23.03
N LEU A 170 -0.71 17.68 -22.99
CA LEU A 170 0.60 17.15 -23.38
C LEU A 170 0.55 16.23 -24.60
N PHE A 171 -0.57 15.55 -24.82
CA PHE A 171 -0.83 14.65 -25.92
C PHE A 171 -2.35 14.39 -26.01
N ALA A 172 -2.89 14.13 -27.20
CA ALA A 172 -4.24 13.62 -27.40
C ALA A 172 -4.28 12.59 -28.53
N CYS A 173 -5.15 11.59 -28.39
CA CYS A 173 -5.39 10.53 -29.36
C CYS A 173 -6.84 9.99 -29.22
N SER A 174 -7.25 9.05 -30.06
CA SER A 174 -8.55 8.37 -29.92
C SER A 174 -8.49 7.12 -29.05
N GLY A 175 -9.66 6.58 -28.71
CA GLY A 175 -9.81 5.24 -28.14
C GLY A 175 -11.10 4.55 -28.59
N ILE A 176 -11.05 3.22 -28.65
CA ILE A 176 -12.18 2.33 -28.93
C ILE A 176 -12.72 1.79 -27.59
N PRO A 177 -14.01 1.95 -27.26
CA PRO A 177 -14.61 1.33 -26.08
C PRO A 177 -14.63 -0.19 -26.21
N LEU A 178 -14.24 -0.88 -25.13
CA LEU A 178 -14.30 -2.33 -24.98
C LEU A 178 -15.55 -2.72 -24.18
N PRO A 179 -16.12 -3.93 -24.39
CA PRO A 179 -17.29 -4.38 -23.64
C PRO A 179 -16.99 -4.52 -22.14
N ASP A 180 -18.01 -4.31 -21.28
CA ASP A 180 -17.92 -4.69 -19.87
C ASP A 180 -17.98 -6.22 -19.76
N LEU A 181 -16.85 -6.81 -19.36
CA LEU A 181 -16.63 -8.25 -19.26
C LEU A 181 -16.84 -8.76 -17.82
N ASN A 182 -17.29 -7.89 -16.89
CA ASN A 182 -17.61 -8.29 -15.53
C ASN A 182 -18.76 -7.46 -14.91
N PRO A 183 -20.00 -7.53 -15.45
CA PRO A 183 -21.16 -6.76 -14.98
C PRO A 183 -21.64 -7.09 -13.55
N ASN A 184 -20.93 -7.97 -12.82
CA ASN A 184 -21.16 -8.28 -11.41
C ASN A 184 -20.20 -7.52 -10.45
N LYS A 185 -19.31 -6.66 -10.97
CA LYS A 185 -18.35 -5.85 -10.20
C LYS A 185 -18.71 -4.36 -10.28
N VAL A 186 -17.85 -3.50 -9.72
CA VAL A 186 -17.90 -2.05 -10.00
C VAL A 186 -17.95 -1.83 -11.51
N HIS A 187 -19.02 -1.16 -11.97
CA HIS A 187 -19.15 -0.70 -13.33
C HIS A 187 -17.91 0.08 -13.77
N GLN A 188 -17.32 -0.34 -14.89
CA GLN A 188 -16.10 0.23 -15.46
C GLN A 188 -16.24 0.23 -16.96
N THR A 189 -15.79 1.31 -17.59
CA THR A 189 -15.70 1.41 -19.06
C THR A 189 -14.23 1.43 -19.42
N SER A 190 -13.76 0.44 -20.19
CA SER A 190 -12.37 0.36 -20.65
C SER A 190 -12.26 0.75 -22.12
N PHE A 191 -11.14 1.38 -22.46
CA PHE A 191 -10.85 1.91 -23.78
C PHE A 191 -9.49 1.38 -24.26
N LEU A 192 -9.49 0.77 -25.44
CA LEU A 192 -8.30 0.39 -26.19
C LEU A 192 -7.77 1.62 -26.94
N THR A 193 -6.46 1.85 -26.90
CA THR A 193 -5.79 2.92 -27.63
C THR A 193 -4.35 2.56 -28.00
N SER A 194 -3.63 3.47 -28.67
CA SER A 194 -2.21 3.33 -29.00
C SER A 194 -1.31 3.40 -27.75
N SER A 195 -0.24 2.59 -27.73
CA SER A 195 0.87 2.68 -26.76
C SER A 195 1.50 4.08 -26.70
N ARG A 196 1.32 4.91 -27.73
CA ARG A 196 1.81 6.30 -27.78
C ARG A 196 1.36 7.13 -26.58
N LEU A 197 0.16 6.90 -26.05
CA LEU A 197 -0.33 7.55 -24.82
C LEU A 197 0.53 7.16 -23.59
N ALA A 198 0.92 5.90 -23.46
CA ALA A 198 1.81 5.43 -22.40
C ALA A 198 3.27 5.87 -22.58
N ILE A 199 3.73 6.01 -23.83
CA ILE A 199 5.05 6.58 -24.17
C ILE A 199 5.10 8.06 -23.77
N GLU A 200 4.11 8.88 -24.15
CA GLU A 200 4.06 10.29 -23.75
C GLU A 200 3.79 10.46 -22.24
N PHE A 201 2.98 9.60 -21.60
CA PHE A 201 2.88 9.56 -20.13
C PHE A 201 4.28 9.37 -19.52
N THR A 202 5.01 8.34 -19.95
CA THR A 202 6.32 7.98 -19.40
C THR A 202 7.40 9.05 -19.66
N LYS A 203 7.36 9.70 -20.83
CA LYS A 203 8.27 10.78 -21.23
C LYS A 203 8.10 12.06 -20.42
N ASN A 204 6.89 12.39 -19.97
CA ASN A 204 6.59 13.63 -19.26
C ASN A 204 6.63 13.51 -17.72
N ARG A 205 7.03 12.35 -17.17
CA ARG A 205 7.04 12.11 -15.71
C ARG A 205 8.08 12.94 -14.98
N TYR A 206 7.71 13.44 -13.80
CA TYR A 206 8.64 14.01 -12.83
C TYR A 206 8.20 13.71 -11.39
N LYS A 207 9.10 13.93 -10.43
CA LYS A 207 8.95 13.47 -9.04
C LYS A 207 7.62 13.80 -8.35
N ASP A 208 7.01 14.93 -8.71
CA ASP A 208 5.78 15.47 -8.14
C ASP A 208 4.80 15.87 -9.26
N ASP A 209 4.75 15.07 -10.34
CA ASP A 209 3.85 15.33 -11.49
C ASP A 209 2.36 15.19 -11.17
N LYS A 210 1.54 15.89 -11.95
CA LYS A 210 0.07 15.83 -11.89
C LYS A 210 -0.49 15.22 -13.17
N LEU A 211 0.19 14.19 -13.69
CA LEU A 211 -0.23 13.50 -14.89
C LEU A 211 -1.56 12.79 -14.65
N ARG A 212 -2.59 13.22 -15.40
CA ARG A 212 -3.87 12.51 -15.52
C ARG A 212 -4.16 12.24 -16.99
N VAL A 213 -4.94 11.20 -17.26
CA VAL A 213 -5.61 11.01 -18.55
C VAL A 213 -7.08 11.38 -18.35
N GLU A 214 -7.63 12.16 -19.28
CA GLU A 214 -9.07 12.40 -19.39
C GLU A 214 -9.62 11.70 -20.62
N VAL A 215 -10.87 11.23 -20.53
CA VAL A 215 -11.65 10.66 -21.64
C VAL A 215 -12.76 11.63 -22.01
N CYS A 216 -12.75 12.16 -23.24
CA CYS A 216 -13.80 13.00 -23.79
C CYS A 216 -14.86 12.13 -24.49
N LEU A 217 -16.12 12.31 -24.08
CA LEU A 217 -17.25 11.48 -24.50
C LEU A 217 -18.02 12.07 -25.70
N PRO A 218 -18.77 11.26 -26.47
CA PRO A 218 -19.40 11.68 -27.73
C PRO A 218 -20.46 12.78 -27.63
N GLN A 219 -21.03 13.02 -26.44
CA GLN A 219 -22.15 13.96 -26.19
C GLN A 219 -21.79 15.08 -25.18
N TYR A 220 -20.52 15.51 -25.22
CA TYR A 220 -19.88 16.46 -24.29
C TYR A 220 -19.65 15.92 -22.86
N GLY A 221 -18.58 16.43 -22.25
CA GLY A 221 -18.10 16.03 -20.92
C GLY A 221 -16.81 15.22 -21.00
N THR A 222 -15.95 15.41 -20.00
CA THR A 222 -14.76 14.57 -19.78
C THR A 222 -14.90 13.80 -18.46
N VAL A 223 -14.28 12.62 -18.40
CA VAL A 223 -14.18 11.78 -17.20
C VAL A 223 -12.74 11.34 -16.96
N ASP A 224 -12.37 11.08 -15.72
CA ASP A 224 -11.02 10.59 -15.38
C ASP A 224 -10.78 9.20 -16.00
N GLY A 225 -9.60 9.02 -16.60
CA GLY A 225 -9.13 7.77 -17.17
C GLY A 225 -7.90 7.24 -16.43
N LEU A 226 -7.98 6.00 -15.95
CA LEU A 226 -6.87 5.28 -15.33
C LEU A 226 -6.09 4.52 -16.41
N LEU A 227 -4.94 5.05 -16.82
CA LEU A 227 -4.07 4.43 -17.84
C LEU A 227 -3.33 3.23 -17.22
N GLY A 228 -3.82 2.02 -17.47
CA GLY A 228 -3.42 0.80 -16.74
C GLY A 228 -2.31 0.00 -17.43
N LEU A 229 -2.71 -0.96 -18.26
CA LEU A 229 -1.83 -1.90 -18.97
C LEU A 229 -1.44 -1.36 -20.36
N TYR A 230 -0.24 -1.69 -20.83
CA TYR A 230 0.20 -1.39 -22.19
C TYR A 230 1.28 -2.36 -22.67
N ASP A 231 1.44 -2.49 -23.99
CA ASP A 231 2.59 -3.13 -24.62
C ASP A 231 3.28 -2.13 -25.57
N ASP A 232 4.09 -2.57 -26.53
CA ASP A 232 4.76 -1.65 -27.45
C ASP A 232 3.84 -1.01 -28.51
N ASP A 233 2.60 -1.49 -28.69
CA ASP A 233 1.65 -0.99 -29.70
C ASP A 233 0.30 -0.54 -29.13
N ILE A 234 -0.21 -1.17 -28.07
CA ILE A 234 -1.51 -0.84 -27.45
C ILE A 234 -1.39 -0.37 -26.00
N ALA A 235 -2.35 0.42 -25.55
CA ALA A 235 -2.57 0.81 -24.16
C ALA A 235 -4.06 0.69 -23.80
N ILE A 236 -4.34 0.51 -22.51
CA ILE A 236 -5.68 0.37 -21.95
C ILE A 236 -5.93 1.49 -20.93
N VAL A 237 -6.95 2.30 -21.17
CA VAL A 237 -7.47 3.30 -20.20
C VAL A 237 -8.78 2.78 -19.62
N THR A 238 -8.98 2.88 -18.31
CA THR A 238 -10.24 2.48 -17.66
C THR A 238 -10.83 3.64 -16.87
N SER A 239 -12.08 3.99 -17.14
CA SER A 239 -12.86 4.94 -16.36
C SER A 239 -13.87 4.21 -15.46
N LEU A 240 -14.20 4.81 -14.32
CA LEU A 240 -15.19 4.27 -13.38
C LEU A 240 -16.61 4.68 -13.81
N GLY A 241 -17.55 3.73 -13.75
CA GLY A 241 -18.93 3.89 -14.21
C GLY A 241 -19.21 3.21 -15.56
N LEU A 242 -20.51 3.03 -15.86
CA LEU A 242 -20.99 2.81 -17.23
C LEU A 242 -21.12 4.17 -17.90
N LEU A 243 -20.60 4.32 -19.11
CA LEU A 243 -20.62 5.56 -19.88
C LEU A 243 -21.45 5.35 -21.17
N ASP A 244 -22.07 6.40 -21.70
CA ASP A 244 -22.83 6.33 -22.97
C ASP A 244 -21.88 6.27 -24.17
N VAL A 245 -21.34 5.08 -24.37
CA VAL A 245 -20.48 4.67 -25.48
C VAL A 245 -20.93 3.30 -25.98
N HIS A 246 -20.58 2.95 -27.21
CA HIS A 246 -20.92 1.66 -27.80
C HIS A 246 -19.63 0.87 -28.01
N PRO A 247 -19.47 -0.29 -27.35
CA PRO A 247 -18.24 -1.06 -27.45
C PRO A 247 -18.19 -1.86 -28.75
N ILE A 248 -16.99 -1.96 -29.34
CA ILE A 248 -16.74 -2.90 -30.44
C ILE A 248 -16.53 -4.29 -29.82
N ASP A 249 -17.37 -5.26 -30.18
CA ASP A 249 -17.26 -6.62 -29.65
C ASP A 249 -16.14 -7.41 -30.36
N LEU A 250 -15.07 -7.68 -29.63
CA LEU A 250 -13.92 -8.46 -30.10
C LEU A 250 -13.94 -9.93 -29.59
N ARG A 251 -14.99 -10.36 -28.88
CA ARG A 251 -15.10 -11.71 -28.28
C ARG A 251 -15.38 -12.80 -29.31
N HIS A 252 -16.13 -12.49 -30.35
CA HIS A 252 -16.51 -13.46 -31.38
C HIS A 252 -15.48 -13.46 -32.52
N PRO A 253 -15.03 -14.64 -33.00
CA PRO A 253 -14.45 -14.73 -34.34
C PRO A 253 -15.49 -14.30 -35.38
N MET A 254 -15.05 -13.95 -36.59
CA MET A 254 -15.94 -14.06 -37.75
C MET A 254 -16.40 -15.52 -37.86
N ASP A 255 -17.65 -15.77 -38.23
CA ASP A 255 -18.12 -17.13 -38.47
C ASP A 255 -17.22 -17.82 -39.51
N LEU A 256 -16.71 -18.99 -39.15
CA LEU A 256 -15.71 -19.74 -39.93
C LEU A 256 -16.24 -20.25 -41.29
N ASP A 257 -17.53 -20.12 -41.53
CA ASP A 257 -18.20 -20.41 -42.80
C ASP A 257 -18.01 -19.31 -43.86
N LEU A 258 -17.50 -18.12 -43.49
CA LEU A 258 -16.95 -17.16 -44.45
C LEU A 258 -15.46 -17.49 -44.68
N PRO A 259 -15.06 -17.86 -45.92
CA PRO A 259 -13.71 -18.35 -46.17
C PRO A 259 -12.64 -17.29 -45.90
N ALA A 260 -11.46 -17.73 -45.46
CA ALA A 260 -10.28 -16.91 -45.18
C ALA A 260 -9.61 -16.28 -46.43
N ARG A 261 -10.43 -15.88 -47.40
CA ARG A 261 -10.09 -15.20 -48.67
C ARG A 261 -11.18 -14.20 -49.07
N TYR A 262 -11.56 -13.32 -48.16
CA TYR A 262 -12.05 -11.99 -48.56
C TYR A 262 -10.93 -10.97 -48.39
N VAL A 263 -10.06 -10.98 -49.39
CA VAL A 263 -9.25 -9.82 -49.76
C VAL A 263 -10.25 -8.70 -50.04
N CYS A 264 -10.17 -7.58 -49.32
CA CYS A 264 -10.84 -6.35 -49.77
C CYS A 264 -10.19 -6.00 -51.11
N ASP A 265 -10.95 -5.79 -52.18
CA ASP A 265 -10.39 -5.59 -53.53
C ASP A 265 -9.43 -4.39 -53.57
N ASP A 266 -8.60 -4.28 -54.61
CA ASP A 266 -7.63 -3.17 -54.70
C ASP A 266 -8.29 -1.77 -54.79
N ASP A 267 -9.59 -1.71 -55.09
CA ASP A 267 -10.45 -0.50 -55.08
C ASP A 267 -11.27 -0.31 -53.79
N ASP A 268 -11.14 -1.19 -52.76
CA ASP A 268 -11.93 -1.08 -51.52
C ASP A 268 -11.42 0.04 -50.59
N GLY A 269 -11.92 1.26 -50.81
CA GLY A 269 -11.70 2.41 -49.94
C GLY A 269 -12.06 2.16 -48.46
N ILE A 270 -11.22 2.68 -47.58
CA ILE A 270 -11.33 2.55 -46.11
C ILE A 270 -11.58 3.89 -45.44
N LEU A 271 -12.30 3.86 -44.31
CA LEU A 271 -12.57 5.01 -43.45
C LEU A 271 -11.83 4.85 -42.12
N ALA A 272 -10.85 5.73 -41.87
CA ALA A 272 -10.17 5.82 -40.60
C ALA A 272 -10.83 6.91 -39.74
N PHE A 273 -11.31 6.53 -38.55
CA PHE A 273 -11.99 7.46 -37.64
C PHE A 273 -11.10 7.90 -36.47
N GLY A 274 -11.35 9.10 -35.97
CA GLY A 274 -10.81 9.60 -34.71
C GLY A 274 -11.75 10.62 -34.06
N ARG A 275 -11.40 11.12 -32.87
CA ARG A 275 -12.12 12.21 -32.19
C ARG A 275 -11.17 13.28 -31.67
N ALA A 276 -11.44 14.54 -32.00
CA ALA A 276 -10.76 15.68 -31.39
C ALA A 276 -11.21 15.87 -29.94
N PHE A 277 -10.26 16.05 -29.03
CA PHE A 277 -10.53 16.19 -27.59
C PHE A 277 -11.21 17.53 -27.27
N LYS A 278 -10.73 18.64 -27.84
CA LYS A 278 -11.20 19.99 -27.46
C LYS A 278 -12.64 20.28 -27.89
N SER A 279 -13.05 19.79 -29.06
CA SER A 279 -14.42 20.00 -29.58
C SER A 279 -15.35 18.82 -29.33
N GLY A 280 -14.80 17.65 -29.00
CA GLY A 280 -15.53 16.39 -29.02
C GLY A 280 -15.93 15.92 -30.43
N SER A 281 -15.46 16.57 -31.51
CA SER A 281 -15.88 16.26 -32.90
C SER A 281 -15.39 14.87 -33.34
N LEU A 282 -16.30 14.05 -33.88
CA LEU A 282 -15.93 12.87 -34.67
C LEU A 282 -15.27 13.34 -35.98
N LEU A 283 -14.16 12.71 -36.33
CA LEU A 283 -13.34 12.97 -37.50
C LEU A 283 -13.23 11.68 -38.33
N ALA A 284 -13.20 11.80 -39.65
CA ALA A 284 -12.97 10.69 -40.55
C ALA A 284 -12.06 11.12 -41.71
N THR A 285 -11.24 10.21 -42.22
CA THR A 285 -10.60 10.37 -43.52
C THR A 285 -10.75 9.10 -44.36
N GLU A 286 -10.80 9.29 -45.67
CA GLU A 286 -10.73 8.21 -46.66
C GLU A 286 -9.27 7.87 -46.98
N GLY A 287 -9.02 6.63 -47.34
CA GLY A 287 -7.68 6.15 -47.60
C GLY A 287 -7.61 4.86 -48.40
N SER A 288 -6.38 4.53 -48.77
CA SER A 288 -6.00 3.37 -49.57
C SER A 288 -5.15 2.39 -48.74
N LEU A 289 -5.51 1.11 -48.72
CA LEU A 289 -4.78 0.05 -48.01
C LEU A 289 -3.46 -0.32 -48.70
N ARG A 290 -2.40 -0.53 -47.91
CA ARG A 290 -1.13 -1.12 -48.36
C ARG A 290 -0.91 -2.45 -47.66
N ARG A 291 -1.16 -3.55 -48.38
CA ARG A 291 -1.14 -4.93 -47.83
C ARG A 291 0.27 -5.52 -47.65
N GLU A 292 1.23 -4.69 -47.26
CA GLU A 292 2.57 -5.14 -46.88
C GLU A 292 2.61 -5.59 -45.40
N HIS A 293 3.79 -5.94 -44.89
CA HIS A 293 4.02 -6.21 -43.47
C HIS A 293 5.06 -5.22 -42.93
N PRO A 294 4.72 -4.33 -41.97
CA PRO A 294 3.44 -4.23 -41.25
C PRO A 294 2.29 -3.69 -42.13
N CYS A 295 1.05 -4.02 -41.76
CA CYS A 295 -0.13 -3.54 -42.48
C CYS A 295 -0.29 -2.01 -42.33
N THR A 296 -0.22 -1.30 -43.44
CA THR A 296 -0.32 0.16 -43.51
C THR A 296 -1.52 0.62 -44.33
N TRP A 297 -1.87 1.89 -44.18
CA TRP A 297 -2.70 2.62 -45.13
C TRP A 297 -2.18 4.06 -45.29
N VAL A 298 -2.59 4.71 -46.37
CA VAL A 298 -2.30 6.11 -46.68
C VAL A 298 -3.62 6.86 -46.80
N SER A 299 -3.68 8.07 -46.23
CA SER A 299 -4.85 8.95 -46.35
C SER A 299 -4.87 9.59 -47.73
N ASP A 300 -6.03 9.63 -48.36
CA ASP A 300 -6.21 10.28 -49.67
C ASP A 300 -6.23 11.82 -49.55
N THR A 301 -6.31 12.35 -48.31
CA THR A 301 -6.07 13.77 -47.97
C THR A 301 -4.74 13.97 -47.25
N GLU A 302 -4.07 15.11 -47.50
CA GLU A 302 -2.89 15.51 -46.72
C GLU A 302 -3.18 15.69 -45.22
N GLY A 303 -2.19 15.40 -44.37
CA GLY A 303 -2.20 15.79 -42.96
C GLY A 303 -2.82 14.79 -41.99
N HIS A 304 -2.09 13.72 -41.67
CA HIS A 304 -2.42 12.89 -40.50
C HIS A 304 -2.12 13.61 -39.17
N THR A 305 -2.89 13.32 -38.12
CA THR A 305 -2.63 13.85 -36.76
C THR A 305 -2.89 12.81 -35.69
N GLU A 306 -2.28 12.99 -34.52
CA GLU A 306 -2.29 12.01 -33.43
C GLU A 306 -3.71 11.65 -32.94
N ALA A 307 -4.72 12.45 -33.29
CA ALA A 307 -6.14 12.15 -33.11
C ALA A 307 -6.60 10.84 -33.78
N VAL A 308 -5.97 10.36 -34.86
CA VAL A 308 -6.33 9.06 -35.48
C VAL A 308 -5.78 7.85 -34.70
N LEU A 309 -4.72 8.04 -33.92
CA LEU A 309 -4.08 6.94 -33.18
C LEU A 309 -5.02 6.44 -32.08
N GLY A 310 -5.17 5.13 -31.94
CA GLY A 310 -6.17 4.50 -31.07
C GLY A 310 -7.60 4.51 -31.63
N GLY A 311 -7.83 5.10 -32.80
CA GLY A 311 -9.13 5.09 -33.48
C GLY A 311 -9.32 3.87 -34.39
N PRO A 312 -10.57 3.50 -34.71
CA PRO A 312 -10.88 2.34 -35.54
C PRO A 312 -10.63 2.62 -37.03
N LEU A 313 -10.23 1.57 -37.75
CA LEU A 313 -10.21 1.51 -39.19
C LEU A 313 -11.40 0.66 -39.66
N ILE A 314 -12.23 1.23 -40.52
CA ILE A 314 -13.50 0.64 -40.99
C ILE A 314 -13.41 0.43 -42.51
N GLY A 315 -13.87 -0.73 -42.97
CA GLY A 315 -14.02 -1.05 -44.38
C GLY A 315 -15.49 -1.06 -44.84
N LYS A 316 -15.66 -1.32 -46.13
CA LYS A 316 -16.93 -1.55 -46.83
C LYS A 316 -17.91 -2.39 -46.00
N GLY A 317 -19.18 -1.95 -45.96
CA GLY A 317 -20.22 -2.56 -45.13
C GLY A 317 -20.09 -2.26 -43.62
N ALA A 318 -19.41 -1.16 -43.25
CA ALA A 318 -19.13 -0.75 -41.87
C ALA A 318 -18.34 -1.80 -41.04
N ARG A 319 -17.59 -2.68 -41.71
CA ARG A 319 -16.83 -3.75 -41.06
C ARG A 319 -15.59 -3.20 -40.36
N PHE A 320 -15.44 -3.47 -39.07
CA PHE A 320 -14.20 -3.18 -38.34
C PHE A 320 -13.03 -3.99 -38.92
N LEU A 321 -11.93 -3.31 -39.28
CA LEU A 321 -10.71 -3.92 -39.80
C LEU A 321 -9.64 -4.04 -38.72
N GLY A 322 -9.58 -3.05 -37.82
CA GLY A 322 -8.52 -2.92 -36.83
C GLY A 322 -8.42 -1.54 -36.19
N MET A 323 -7.32 -1.28 -35.50
CA MET A 323 -7.05 -0.02 -34.81
C MET A 323 -5.73 0.59 -35.30
N ASN A 324 -5.76 1.87 -35.65
CA ASN A 324 -4.59 2.66 -35.98
C ASN A 324 -3.68 2.80 -34.75
N HIS A 325 -2.41 2.38 -34.82
CA HIS A 325 -1.55 2.37 -33.62
C HIS A 325 -0.29 3.25 -33.71
N LYS A 326 0.28 3.46 -34.90
CA LYS A 326 1.57 4.16 -35.06
C LYS A 326 1.73 4.75 -36.47
N TYR A 327 2.62 5.73 -36.61
CA TYR A 327 3.07 6.27 -37.89
C TYR A 327 4.26 5.51 -38.46
N HIS A 328 4.28 5.38 -39.79
CA HIS A 328 5.39 4.85 -40.57
C HIS A 328 5.78 5.88 -41.64
N GLY A 329 6.98 6.45 -41.52
CA GLY A 329 7.35 7.67 -42.23
C GLY A 329 6.42 8.85 -41.87
N ASP A 330 6.29 9.79 -42.81
CA ASP A 330 5.51 11.03 -42.65
C ASP A 330 4.05 10.91 -43.15
N ALA A 331 3.71 9.84 -43.89
CA ALA A 331 2.46 9.73 -44.65
C ALA A 331 1.69 8.39 -44.49
N GLU A 332 2.27 7.37 -43.85
CA GLU A 332 1.60 6.07 -43.66
C GLU A 332 1.23 5.83 -42.19
N VAL A 333 0.10 5.16 -41.98
CA VAL A 333 -0.38 4.74 -40.65
C VAL A 333 -0.39 3.22 -40.58
N THR A 334 0.28 2.63 -39.59
CA THR A 334 0.14 1.20 -39.31
C THR A 334 -1.09 0.94 -38.45
N PHE A 335 -1.81 -0.14 -38.76
CA PHE A 335 -2.97 -0.60 -37.98
C PHE A 335 -2.80 -2.05 -37.54
N LEU A 336 -3.26 -2.36 -36.33
CA LEU A 336 -3.37 -3.73 -35.85
C LEU A 336 -4.69 -4.32 -36.30
N THR A 337 -4.68 -5.46 -36.98
CA THR A 337 -5.89 -6.16 -37.42
C THR A 337 -6.78 -6.57 -36.23
N GLN A 338 -8.09 -6.76 -36.47
CA GLN A 338 -9.03 -7.26 -35.45
C GLN A 338 -8.53 -8.54 -34.76
N GLU A 339 -7.94 -9.47 -35.51
CA GLU A 339 -7.32 -10.70 -34.99
C GLU A 339 -6.10 -10.40 -34.09
N SER A 340 -5.20 -9.52 -34.52
CA SER A 340 -4.04 -9.08 -33.74
C SER A 340 -4.44 -8.43 -32.41
N LEU A 341 -5.50 -7.60 -32.44
CA LEU A 341 -6.07 -6.95 -31.26
C LEU A 341 -6.71 -7.96 -30.31
N ARG A 342 -7.50 -8.90 -30.83
CA ARG A 342 -8.11 -9.98 -30.06
C ARG A 342 -7.04 -10.77 -29.30
N ALA A 343 -6.02 -11.28 -30.01
CA ALA A 343 -4.96 -12.08 -29.40
C ALA A 343 -4.20 -11.32 -28.29
N ARG A 344 -3.96 -10.01 -28.46
CA ARG A 344 -3.38 -9.17 -27.41
C ARG A 344 -4.33 -8.96 -26.22
N LEU A 345 -5.63 -8.73 -26.44
CA LEU A 345 -6.60 -8.54 -25.35
C LEU A 345 -6.90 -9.85 -24.60
N GLU A 346 -6.75 -11.01 -25.23
CA GLU A 346 -6.75 -12.32 -24.56
C GLU A 346 -5.46 -12.52 -23.73
N HIS A 347 -4.28 -12.19 -24.29
CA HIS A 347 -3.00 -12.23 -23.56
C HIS A 347 -2.96 -11.26 -22.35
N PHE A 348 -3.56 -10.08 -22.48
CA PHE A 348 -3.77 -9.11 -21.38
C PHE A 348 -4.78 -9.63 -20.33
N GLN A 349 -5.45 -10.76 -20.56
CA GLN A 349 -6.53 -11.33 -19.73
C GLN A 349 -7.72 -10.37 -19.58
N ILE A 350 -8.00 -9.60 -20.64
CA ILE A 350 -9.17 -8.71 -20.73
C ILE A 350 -10.34 -9.51 -21.31
N LEU A 351 -10.22 -10.02 -22.55
CA LEU A 351 -11.30 -10.80 -23.21
C LEU A 351 -11.56 -12.16 -22.55
N THR A 352 -10.52 -12.76 -21.97
CA THR A 352 -10.56 -14.04 -21.24
C THR A 352 -10.13 -13.83 -19.78
N PRO A 353 -10.96 -13.15 -18.96
CA PRO A 353 -10.61 -12.84 -17.58
C PRO A 353 -10.73 -14.10 -16.73
N ASN A 354 -9.57 -14.72 -16.45
CA ASN A 354 -9.44 -15.71 -15.37
C ASN A 354 -10.02 -15.16 -14.07
N GLU A 355 -10.39 -16.03 -13.12
CA GLU A 355 -10.70 -15.58 -11.76
C GLU A 355 -9.55 -14.71 -11.25
N LEU A 356 -9.86 -13.45 -10.93
CA LEU A 356 -8.85 -12.39 -10.84
C LEU A 356 -8.07 -12.53 -9.52
N HIS A 357 -7.11 -13.44 -9.50
CA HIS A 357 -6.41 -13.88 -8.30
C HIS A 357 -5.45 -12.79 -7.81
N PHE A 358 -5.91 -11.95 -6.87
CA PHE A 358 -5.09 -10.98 -6.13
C PHE A 358 -3.98 -11.65 -5.26
N ARG A 359 -3.97 -12.99 -5.20
CA ARG A 359 -2.88 -13.86 -4.74
C ARG A 359 -1.95 -14.19 -5.91
N GLY A 360 -0.71 -13.69 -5.86
CA GLY A 360 0.30 -14.06 -6.85
C GLY A 360 0.15 -13.41 -8.22
N TYR A 361 -0.64 -12.33 -8.35
CA TYR A 361 -0.76 -11.56 -9.58
C TYR A 361 0.61 -11.18 -10.16
N SER A 362 0.82 -11.57 -11.42
CA SER A 362 1.93 -11.19 -12.27
C SER A 362 1.37 -10.62 -13.58
N LEU A 363 2.08 -9.65 -14.17
CA LEU A 363 1.78 -9.22 -15.53
C LEU A 363 2.03 -10.40 -16.52
N PRO A 364 1.27 -10.51 -17.62
CA PRO A 364 1.62 -11.38 -18.73
C PRO A 364 3.00 -11.03 -19.28
N LYS A 365 3.66 -11.99 -19.96
CA LYS A 365 4.98 -11.77 -20.57
C LYS A 365 4.93 -10.57 -21.52
N ASP A 366 5.96 -9.73 -21.48
CA ASP A 366 6.15 -8.52 -22.31
C ASP A 366 5.11 -7.38 -22.09
N VAL A 367 4.04 -7.62 -21.32
CA VAL A 367 3.05 -6.59 -20.94
C VAL A 367 3.59 -5.70 -19.83
N LYS A 368 3.46 -4.40 -20.02
CA LYS A 368 3.87 -3.32 -19.13
C LYS A 368 2.63 -2.71 -18.45
N ARG A 369 2.88 -1.84 -17.48
CA ARG A 369 1.84 -1.02 -16.83
C ARG A 369 2.37 0.36 -16.50
N ILE A 370 1.49 1.33 -16.32
CA ILE A 370 1.87 2.58 -15.67
C ILE A 370 2.15 2.33 -14.18
N GLU A 371 3.05 3.14 -13.64
CA GLU A 371 3.39 3.16 -12.22
C GLU A 371 3.23 4.62 -11.74
N PRO A 372 2.03 5.09 -11.35
CA PRO A 372 1.74 6.52 -11.14
C PRO A 372 2.74 7.21 -10.19
N SER A 373 3.16 8.44 -10.53
CA SER A 373 4.31 9.10 -9.85
C SER A 373 4.07 9.33 -8.36
N GLY A 374 2.87 9.76 -7.95
CA GLY A 374 2.48 9.85 -6.54
C GLY A 374 2.52 8.52 -5.78
N LEU A 375 2.47 7.38 -6.49
CA LEU A 375 2.50 6.02 -5.92
C LEU A 375 3.87 5.33 -6.06
N LEU A 376 4.85 5.92 -6.76
CA LEU A 376 6.16 5.29 -6.96
C LEU A 376 6.89 4.98 -5.63
N ASN A 377 6.71 5.81 -4.60
CA ASN A 377 7.24 5.53 -3.26
C ASN A 377 6.64 4.27 -2.62
N VAL A 378 5.37 3.96 -2.90
CA VAL A 378 4.68 2.75 -2.45
C VAL A 378 5.19 1.55 -3.26
N ILE A 379 5.27 1.71 -4.59
CA ILE A 379 5.80 0.72 -5.54
C ILE A 379 7.23 0.30 -5.17
N ASN A 380 8.14 1.25 -4.97
CA ASN A 380 9.53 0.98 -4.61
C ASN A 380 9.65 0.41 -3.19
N TRP A 381 8.70 0.70 -2.29
CA TRP A 381 8.59 -0.01 -1.02
C TRP A 381 8.17 -1.48 -1.20
N ILE A 382 7.13 -1.78 -2.00
CA ILE A 382 6.67 -3.14 -2.33
C ILE A 382 7.81 -3.96 -2.94
N LYS A 383 8.48 -3.43 -3.98
CA LYS A 383 9.66 -4.02 -4.63
C LYS A 383 10.77 -4.32 -3.61
N SER A 384 11.11 -3.36 -2.74
CA SER A 384 12.13 -3.55 -1.68
C SER A 384 11.76 -4.57 -0.60
N CYS A 385 10.50 -5.01 -0.55
CA CYS A 385 9.97 -5.88 0.50
C CYS A 385 9.69 -7.32 0.06
N GLY A 386 9.93 -7.66 -1.21
CA GLY A 386 9.66 -8.99 -1.79
C GLY A 386 8.17 -9.34 -1.86
N TYR A 387 7.34 -8.34 -2.11
CA TYR A 387 5.89 -8.48 -2.17
C TYR A 387 5.36 -8.50 -3.62
N PRO A 388 4.28 -9.24 -3.90
CA PRO A 388 3.66 -9.24 -5.22
C PRO A 388 3.21 -7.82 -5.58
N MET A 389 3.37 -7.44 -6.85
CA MET A 389 2.87 -6.14 -7.30
C MET A 389 1.34 -6.17 -7.42
N PRO A 390 0.64 -5.09 -7.05
CA PRO A 390 -0.82 -5.00 -7.25
C PRO A 390 -1.17 -4.92 -8.74
N PRO A 391 -2.35 -5.41 -9.16
CA PRO A 391 -2.99 -4.99 -10.40
C PRO A 391 -3.15 -3.45 -10.44
N PRO A 392 -3.07 -2.79 -11.61
CA PRO A 392 -3.09 -1.32 -11.70
C PRO A 392 -4.28 -0.68 -10.97
N LEU A 393 -5.50 -1.13 -11.26
CA LEU A 393 -6.73 -0.64 -10.62
C LEU A 393 -6.76 -0.85 -9.10
N VAL A 394 -6.15 -1.93 -8.58
CA VAL A 394 -6.06 -2.18 -7.14
C VAL A 394 -5.08 -1.23 -6.47
N LEU A 395 -4.02 -0.82 -7.17
CA LEU A 395 -3.08 0.17 -6.68
C LEU A 395 -3.70 1.56 -6.62
N GLU A 396 -4.40 1.96 -7.69
CA GLU A 396 -4.95 3.31 -7.87
C GLU A 396 -6.20 3.53 -7.02
N LEU A 397 -7.03 2.50 -6.82
CA LEU A 397 -8.12 2.51 -5.82
C LEU A 397 -7.63 2.25 -4.38
N ASN A 398 -6.33 2.42 -4.10
CA ASN A 398 -5.74 2.36 -2.75
C ASN A 398 -6.04 1.04 -2.00
N GLY A 399 -5.96 -0.09 -2.71
CA GLY A 399 -6.14 -1.43 -2.17
C GLY A 399 -5.12 -1.81 -1.10
N GLN A 400 -5.47 -2.80 -0.28
CA GLN A 400 -4.71 -3.21 0.90
C GLN A 400 -3.88 -4.48 0.65
N LEU A 401 -2.57 -4.39 0.84
CA LEU A 401 -1.72 -5.58 0.96
C LEU A 401 -1.90 -6.24 2.33
N LEU A 402 -2.54 -7.41 2.33
CA LEU A 402 -2.78 -8.29 3.48
C LEU A 402 -1.69 -9.37 3.58
N ASN A 403 -1.61 -10.05 4.73
CA ASN A 403 -0.58 -11.04 5.06
C ASN A 403 0.85 -10.50 4.92
N ARG A 404 1.10 -9.26 5.34
CA ARG A 404 2.43 -8.62 5.29
C ARG A 404 3.16 -8.71 6.62
N PHE A 405 4.49 -8.72 6.57
CA PHE A 405 5.34 -8.77 7.77
C PHE A 405 5.30 -7.47 8.60
N GLU A 406 4.86 -6.36 8.03
CA GLU A 406 4.60 -5.08 8.72
C GLU A 406 3.25 -5.04 9.47
N GLU A 407 2.54 -6.17 9.62
CA GLU A 407 1.34 -6.22 10.46
C GLU A 407 1.70 -6.22 11.95
N TYR A 408 1.22 -5.19 12.66
CA TYR A 408 1.27 -5.12 14.12
C TYR A 408 0.40 -6.20 14.78
N PHE A 409 0.77 -6.60 16.00
CA PHE A 409 -0.06 -7.47 16.83
C PHE A 409 0.04 -7.10 18.32
N GLY A 410 -1.05 -7.27 19.06
CA GLY A 410 -1.12 -6.98 20.48
C GLY A 410 -0.78 -5.52 20.84
N ASP A 411 -0.27 -5.30 22.05
CA ASP A 411 0.18 -3.99 22.50
C ASP A 411 1.59 -3.67 22.00
N VAL A 412 1.80 -2.43 21.58
CA VAL A 412 3.06 -1.96 21.01
C VAL A 412 3.76 -0.99 21.96
N ILE A 413 5.07 -1.15 22.16
CA ILE A 413 5.86 -0.24 23.03
C ILE A 413 7.19 0.19 22.38
N ALA A 414 7.49 1.47 22.55
CA ALA A 414 8.78 2.08 22.22
C ALA A 414 9.87 1.62 23.19
N TRP A 415 11.05 1.29 22.67
CA TRP A 415 12.24 1.03 23.50
C TRP A 415 13.02 2.33 23.76
N LYS A 416 13.87 2.37 24.79
CA LYS A 416 14.78 3.51 25.03
C LYS A 416 15.75 3.64 23.84
N GLY A 417 15.62 4.73 23.08
CA GLY A 417 16.34 4.94 21.81
C GLY A 417 15.51 4.65 20.55
N TYR A 418 14.21 4.36 20.70
CA TYR A 418 13.25 4.58 19.62
C TYR A 418 13.17 6.10 19.36
N PRO A 419 13.39 6.60 18.12
CA PRO A 419 13.57 8.04 17.90
C PRO A 419 12.26 8.79 17.61
N PHE A 420 11.11 8.12 17.67
CA PHE A 420 9.83 8.60 17.15
C PHE A 420 8.78 8.62 18.27
N GLY A 421 7.66 9.31 18.05
CA GLY A 421 6.60 9.54 19.06
C GLY A 421 5.85 8.29 19.54
N SER A 422 4.78 8.49 20.31
CA SER A 422 3.96 7.41 20.90
C SER A 422 3.55 6.35 19.86
N PRO A 423 3.73 5.04 20.14
CA PRO A 423 3.39 3.99 19.19
C PRO A 423 1.87 3.92 18.97
N PRO A 424 1.41 3.48 17.79
CA PRO A 424 0.02 3.67 17.33
C PRO A 424 -1.06 2.87 18.08
N SER A 425 -0.70 2.08 19.10
CA SER A 425 -1.64 1.23 19.84
C SER A 425 -1.19 0.94 21.28
N SER A 426 -0.59 1.91 21.99
CA SER A 426 -0.28 1.74 23.42
C SER A 426 -1.56 1.85 24.27
N SER A 427 -2.21 0.73 24.57
CA SER A 427 -3.43 0.73 25.40
C SER A 427 -3.13 0.98 26.88
N GLU A 428 -4.03 1.68 27.58
CA GLU A 428 -3.86 1.98 29.01
C GLU A 428 -3.99 0.74 29.93
N HIS A 429 -4.42 -0.41 29.42
CA HIS A 429 -4.53 -1.67 30.18
C HIS A 429 -3.59 -2.76 29.63
N GLY A 430 -2.64 -2.36 28.77
CA GLY A 430 -1.91 -3.26 27.90
C GLY A 430 -0.99 -4.28 28.57
N VAL A 431 -0.68 -5.33 27.81
CA VAL A 431 0.13 -6.50 28.18
C VAL A 431 1.44 -6.11 28.87
N TRP A 432 2.08 -5.03 28.43
CA TRP A 432 3.32 -4.51 29.01
C TRP A 432 3.20 -4.13 30.49
N LYS A 433 2.02 -3.67 30.96
CA LYS A 433 1.79 -3.37 32.39
C LYS A 433 1.72 -4.63 33.25
N ARG A 434 1.51 -5.82 32.65
CA ARG A 434 1.46 -7.12 33.34
C ARG A 434 2.85 -7.74 33.55
N LEU A 435 3.90 -7.17 32.94
CA LEU A 435 5.28 -7.67 33.04
C LEU A 435 6.11 -6.80 33.99
N PRO A 436 6.95 -7.39 34.88
CA PRO A 436 7.85 -6.60 35.72
C PRO A 436 8.81 -5.74 34.88
N LYS A 437 9.13 -4.53 35.34
CA LYS A 437 10.04 -3.59 34.64
C LYS A 437 11.40 -4.21 34.26
N LYS A 438 11.90 -5.15 35.07
CA LYS A 438 13.14 -5.93 34.81
C LYS A 438 12.99 -6.87 33.61
N VAL A 439 11.82 -7.52 33.46
CA VAL A 439 11.48 -8.37 32.31
C VAL A 439 11.41 -7.54 31.04
N MET A 440 10.65 -6.44 31.04
CA MET A 440 10.56 -5.51 29.90
C MET A 440 11.95 -5.04 29.44
N THR A 441 12.80 -4.66 30.40
CA THR A 441 14.18 -4.20 30.18
C THR A 441 15.10 -5.29 29.62
N ASN A 442 14.85 -6.56 29.94
CA ASN A 442 15.62 -7.68 29.38
C ASN A 442 15.13 -8.06 27.98
N VAL A 443 13.81 -8.22 27.81
CA VAL A 443 13.14 -8.49 26.53
C VAL A 443 13.60 -7.53 25.44
N SER A 444 13.58 -6.23 25.73
CA SER A 444 13.96 -5.19 24.77
C SER A 444 15.43 -5.21 24.32
N ARG A 445 16.29 -5.91 25.05
CA ARG A 445 17.73 -6.08 24.82
C ARG A 445 18.10 -7.46 24.27
N ARG A 446 17.10 -8.30 23.97
CA ARG A 446 17.33 -9.67 23.47
C ARG A 446 16.41 -10.11 22.34
N VAL A 447 15.18 -9.59 22.29
CA VAL A 447 14.29 -9.79 21.14
C VAL A 447 14.79 -8.91 19.99
N VAL A 448 15.10 -9.49 18.84
CA VAL A 448 15.61 -8.82 17.64
C VAL A 448 14.62 -8.98 16.48
N SER A 449 14.69 -8.14 15.45
CA SER A 449 14.14 -8.49 14.14
C SER A 449 15.25 -9.13 13.30
N VAL A 450 14.92 -10.13 12.49
CA VAL A 450 15.85 -10.82 11.59
C VAL A 450 15.24 -10.87 10.20
N ALA A 451 15.98 -10.43 9.20
CA ALA A 451 15.54 -10.42 7.80
C ALA A 451 16.58 -11.07 6.89
N SER A 452 16.12 -11.80 5.88
CA SER A 452 16.94 -12.35 4.80
C SER A 452 16.67 -11.60 3.49
N PHE A 453 17.66 -11.54 2.61
CA PHE A 453 17.60 -10.81 1.35
C PHE A 453 18.27 -11.59 0.22
N SER A 454 17.60 -11.68 -0.93
CA SER A 454 18.22 -12.08 -2.19
C SER A 454 18.60 -10.81 -2.94
N GLY A 455 19.91 -10.52 -3.00
CA GLY A 455 20.43 -9.21 -3.37
C GLY A 455 19.84 -8.09 -2.48
N ASP A 456 19.11 -7.18 -3.10
CA ASP A 456 18.38 -6.09 -2.42
C ASP A 456 16.91 -6.42 -2.10
N GLU A 457 16.29 -7.45 -2.72
CA GLU A 457 14.94 -7.89 -2.37
C GLU A 457 14.95 -8.57 -1.00
N ARG A 458 14.07 -8.13 -0.09
CA ARG A 458 13.85 -8.84 1.17
C ARG A 458 13.05 -10.13 0.95
N PHE A 459 13.69 -11.26 1.21
CA PHE A 459 13.13 -12.60 1.01
C PHE A 459 12.15 -13.01 2.12
N PHE A 460 12.55 -12.86 3.39
CA PHE A 460 11.73 -13.15 4.57
C PHE A 460 12.10 -12.21 5.72
N VAL A 461 11.20 -12.00 6.69
CA VAL A 461 11.53 -11.28 7.94
C VAL A 461 10.69 -11.75 9.12
N CYS A 462 11.31 -11.84 10.28
CA CYS A 462 10.75 -12.41 11.49
C CYS A 462 11.31 -11.75 12.76
N THR A 463 10.95 -12.30 13.91
CA THR A 463 11.59 -12.01 15.19
C THR A 463 12.62 -13.10 15.51
N GLY A 464 13.65 -12.77 16.27
CA GLY A 464 14.53 -13.73 16.92
C GLY A 464 14.76 -13.42 18.39
N LEU A 465 15.25 -14.40 19.14
CA LEU A 465 15.70 -14.28 20.52
C LEU A 465 17.22 -14.44 20.58
N LEU A 466 17.94 -13.43 21.06
CA LEU A 466 19.32 -13.60 21.49
C LEU A 466 19.37 -14.55 22.69
N ILE A 467 20.08 -15.67 22.54
CA ILE A 467 20.32 -16.68 23.56
C ILE A 467 21.82 -16.79 23.86
N LYS A 468 22.16 -17.29 25.05
CA LYS A 468 23.50 -17.82 25.30
C LYS A 468 23.66 -19.13 24.54
N TRP A 469 24.83 -19.32 23.94
CA TRP A 469 25.28 -20.60 23.37
C TRP A 469 26.47 -21.15 24.18
N PRO A 470 26.76 -22.47 24.13
CA PRO A 470 28.05 -23.02 24.52
C PRO A 470 29.26 -22.13 24.17
N GLY A 471 30.21 -22.03 25.09
CA GLY A 471 31.30 -21.04 25.02
C GLY A 471 30.89 -19.61 25.42
N ASN A 472 29.71 -19.43 26.03
CA ASN A 472 29.17 -18.14 26.50
C ASN A 472 29.01 -17.05 25.41
N ARG A 473 29.05 -17.44 24.14
CA ARG A 473 28.81 -16.56 22.98
C ARG A 473 27.31 -16.30 22.79
N ALA A 474 26.98 -15.14 22.20
CA ALA A 474 25.59 -14.76 21.93
C ALA A 474 25.20 -15.08 20.48
N VAL A 475 24.09 -15.80 20.29
CA VAL A 475 23.51 -16.11 18.98
C VAL A 475 22.01 -15.81 18.97
N VAL A 476 21.43 -15.63 17.79
CA VAL A 476 19.99 -15.46 17.60
C VAL A 476 19.35 -16.81 17.28
N LEU A 477 18.44 -17.24 18.14
CA LEU A 477 17.46 -18.29 17.88
C LEU A 477 16.28 -17.68 17.09
N THR A 478 15.91 -18.27 15.95
CA THR A 478 14.76 -17.85 15.15
C THR A 478 14.22 -19.02 14.30
N SER A 479 13.25 -18.75 13.42
CA SER A 479 12.65 -19.72 12.51
C SER A 479 13.53 -19.99 11.28
N ALA A 480 13.64 -21.26 10.85
CA ALA A 480 14.31 -21.60 9.59
C ALA A 480 13.55 -21.15 8.33
N SER A 481 12.29 -20.73 8.44
CA SER A 481 11.57 -20.00 7.38
C SER A 481 12.30 -18.74 6.90
N LEU A 482 13.27 -18.23 7.69
CA LEU A 482 14.18 -17.16 7.28
C LEU A 482 15.03 -17.52 6.04
N VAL A 483 15.41 -18.80 5.89
CA VAL A 483 16.39 -19.26 4.89
C VAL A 483 15.89 -20.41 3.99
N ARG A 484 14.72 -21.00 4.29
CA ARG A 484 14.11 -22.07 3.49
C ARG A 484 13.83 -21.61 2.05
N SER A 485 14.21 -22.41 1.05
CA SER A 485 14.10 -22.05 -0.37
C SER A 485 12.64 -21.89 -0.83
N ARG A 486 12.41 -20.99 -1.79
CA ARG A 486 11.10 -20.81 -2.48
C ARG A 486 10.80 -21.97 -3.44
N GLN A 487 11.84 -22.59 -4.01
CA GLN A 487 11.72 -23.68 -5.01
C GLN A 487 11.52 -25.03 -4.32
N ASN A 488 12.47 -25.44 -3.48
CA ASN A 488 12.41 -26.66 -2.69
C ASN A 488 12.20 -26.30 -1.20
N LYS A 489 11.00 -26.58 -0.67
CA LYS A 489 10.66 -26.26 0.73
C LYS A 489 11.37 -27.17 1.74
N ASP A 490 12.07 -28.21 1.29
CA ASP A 490 12.85 -29.13 2.11
C ASP A 490 14.35 -28.79 2.12
N ASP A 491 14.74 -27.65 1.54
CA ASP A 491 16.11 -27.13 1.47
C ASP A 491 16.19 -25.63 1.85
N ILE A 492 17.39 -25.08 1.96
CA ILE A 492 17.69 -23.66 2.19
C ILE A 492 18.28 -22.98 0.95
N ASP A 493 18.05 -21.67 0.82
CA ASP A 493 18.74 -20.84 -0.18
C ASP A 493 20.00 -20.23 0.46
N ASN A 494 21.16 -20.79 0.11
CA ASN A 494 22.47 -20.38 0.61
C ASN A 494 22.92 -19.00 0.10
N ASN A 495 22.24 -18.41 -0.90
CA ASN A 495 22.57 -17.10 -1.44
C ASN A 495 22.00 -15.94 -0.59
N LEU A 496 21.16 -16.24 0.40
CA LEU A 496 20.45 -15.25 1.20
C LEU A 496 21.36 -14.55 2.22
N SER A 497 21.51 -13.23 2.08
CA SER A 497 22.19 -12.41 3.08
C SER A 497 21.27 -12.13 4.29
N ILE A 498 21.77 -12.31 5.52
CA ILE A 498 20.99 -12.12 6.74
C ILE A 498 21.37 -10.81 7.44
N LYS A 499 20.36 -10.03 7.88
CA LYS A 499 20.53 -8.78 8.65
C LYS A 499 19.73 -8.89 9.96
N VAL A 500 20.37 -8.60 11.08
CA VAL A 500 19.80 -8.63 12.44
C VAL A 500 19.69 -7.20 12.98
N SER A 501 18.51 -6.83 13.47
CA SER A 501 18.18 -5.47 13.89
C SER A 501 17.75 -5.40 15.36
N LEU A 502 18.41 -4.54 16.14
CA LEU A 502 18.10 -4.25 17.53
C LEU A 502 18.05 -2.73 17.76
N ALA A 503 16.87 -2.23 18.15
CA ALA A 503 16.58 -0.79 18.15
C ALA A 503 16.90 -0.17 16.77
N SER A 504 17.71 0.89 16.73
CA SER A 504 18.17 1.56 15.50
C SER A 504 19.44 0.96 14.88
N LYS A 505 20.03 -0.10 15.46
CA LYS A 505 21.24 -0.74 14.92
C LYS A 505 20.91 -1.99 14.12
N VAL A 506 21.49 -2.09 12.94
CA VAL A 506 21.44 -3.26 12.03
C VAL A 506 22.86 -3.81 11.90
N VAL A 507 23.01 -5.14 11.95
CA VAL A 507 24.29 -5.85 11.76
C VAL A 507 24.09 -7.07 10.86
N SER A 508 25.13 -7.45 10.12
CA SER A 508 25.10 -8.69 9.32
C SER A 508 25.09 -9.92 10.23
N GLY A 509 24.19 -10.85 9.94
CA GLY A 509 24.14 -12.18 10.53
C GLY A 509 24.91 -13.21 9.70
N THR A 510 25.14 -14.38 10.27
CA THR A 510 25.63 -15.57 9.56
C THR A 510 24.88 -16.78 10.08
N LEU A 511 24.32 -17.60 9.18
CA LEU A 511 23.68 -18.86 9.54
C LEU A 511 24.76 -19.84 10.00
N GLU A 512 24.65 -20.39 11.20
CA GLU A 512 25.62 -21.34 11.75
C GLU A 512 25.10 -22.77 11.83
N TRP A 513 23.77 -22.92 11.81
CA TRP A 513 23.06 -24.19 11.89
C TRP A 513 21.55 -23.97 11.74
N TYR A 514 20.86 -24.98 11.25
CA TYR A 514 19.41 -25.00 11.13
C TYR A 514 18.87 -26.44 11.24
N ASP A 515 17.56 -26.55 11.46
CA ASP A 515 16.80 -27.79 11.39
C ASP A 515 15.45 -27.46 10.72
N LEU A 516 15.18 -28.05 9.55
CA LEU A 516 13.95 -27.80 8.79
C LEU A 516 12.74 -28.59 9.31
N ASN A 517 12.96 -29.66 10.08
CA ASN A 517 11.91 -30.49 10.67
C ASN A 517 11.27 -29.81 11.89
N TYR A 518 12.06 -29.11 12.70
CA TYR A 518 11.60 -28.27 13.82
C TYR A 518 11.57 -26.77 13.47
N ASN A 519 12.00 -26.43 12.24
CA ASN A 519 12.04 -25.09 11.68
C ASN A 519 12.80 -24.08 12.57
N ILE A 520 13.97 -24.50 13.06
CA ILE A 520 14.86 -23.71 13.91
C ILE A 520 16.06 -23.24 13.09
N ALA A 521 16.45 -21.97 13.23
CA ALA A 521 17.72 -21.45 12.72
C ALA A 521 18.51 -20.75 13.85
N ILE A 522 19.83 -20.91 13.81
CA ILE A 522 20.79 -20.26 14.69
C ILE A 522 21.67 -19.34 13.86
N VAL A 523 21.60 -18.03 14.16
CA VAL A 523 22.31 -16.97 13.44
C VAL A 523 23.24 -16.23 14.40
N SER A 524 24.55 -16.23 14.16
CA SER A 524 25.47 -15.36 14.90
C SER A 524 25.58 -13.98 14.26
N VAL A 525 26.09 -13.01 15.03
CA VAL A 525 26.25 -11.61 14.60
C VAL A 525 27.72 -11.22 14.64
N LYS A 526 28.28 -10.83 13.48
CA LYS A 526 29.73 -10.54 13.34
C LYS A 526 30.20 -9.31 14.13
N LYS A 527 29.29 -8.47 14.63
CA LYS A 527 29.58 -7.27 15.44
C LYS A 527 28.68 -7.26 16.67
N SER A 528 29.27 -6.98 17.84
CA SER A 528 28.56 -6.99 19.12
C SER A 528 27.41 -5.97 19.15
N LEU A 529 26.19 -6.46 19.41
CA LEU A 529 25.02 -5.63 19.63
C LEU A 529 25.09 -5.05 21.06
N PRO A 530 25.13 -3.71 21.23
CA PRO A 530 25.48 -3.09 22.51
C PRO A 530 24.38 -3.27 23.58
N ALA A 531 24.82 -3.44 24.83
CA ALA A 531 23.96 -3.55 26.01
C ALA A 531 22.90 -4.68 25.94
N THR A 532 23.16 -5.72 25.14
CA THR A 532 22.34 -6.92 24.99
C THR A 532 22.23 -7.74 26.29
N ARG A 533 21.20 -8.59 26.38
CA ARG A 533 21.01 -9.53 27.50
C ARG A 533 20.50 -10.90 27.00
N PRO A 534 21.36 -11.73 26.41
CA PRO A 534 20.96 -13.04 25.87
C PRO A 534 20.28 -13.90 26.94
N GLU A 535 19.22 -14.61 26.56
CA GLU A 535 18.51 -15.53 27.46
C GLU A 535 19.29 -16.83 27.68
N ASP A 536 19.29 -17.33 28.90
CA ASP A 536 19.84 -18.63 29.23
C ASP A 536 18.75 -19.71 29.09
N ILE A 537 18.54 -20.19 27.87
CA ILE A 537 17.47 -21.15 27.57
C ILE A 537 17.77 -22.57 28.05
N PHE A 538 18.98 -22.88 28.51
CA PHE A 538 19.35 -24.23 28.96
C PHE A 538 19.04 -24.47 30.45
N ASN A 539 18.80 -23.40 31.22
CA ASN A 539 18.44 -23.47 32.64
C ASN A 539 16.98 -23.94 32.84
N LYS A 540 16.80 -25.26 32.93
CA LYS A 540 15.52 -25.94 33.22
C LYS A 540 14.98 -25.55 34.60
N VAL A 541 13.77 -24.99 34.66
CA VAL A 541 13.01 -24.82 35.92
C VAL A 541 11.54 -25.19 35.69
N LYS A 542 10.88 -25.75 36.71
CA LYS A 542 9.46 -26.12 36.69
C LYS A 542 8.58 -24.96 36.21
N GLU A 543 7.69 -25.26 35.27
CA GLU A 543 6.62 -24.38 34.83
C GLU A 543 5.55 -24.27 35.94
N SER A 544 4.99 -23.07 36.14
CA SER A 544 4.02 -22.81 37.22
C SER A 544 2.88 -21.86 36.83
N SER A 545 2.75 -21.52 35.53
CA SER A 545 1.66 -20.66 35.05
C SER A 545 1.36 -20.94 33.57
N GLY A 546 0.10 -21.27 33.25
CA GLY A 546 -0.38 -21.32 31.86
C GLY A 546 -0.40 -19.95 31.17
N LYS A 547 -0.35 -18.85 31.94
CA LYS A 547 -0.36 -17.46 31.45
C LYS A 547 0.97 -17.06 30.80
N VAL A 548 0.89 -16.65 29.55
CA VAL A 548 2.04 -16.39 28.66
C VAL A 548 1.88 -15.09 27.87
N VAL A 549 3.00 -14.60 27.34
CA VAL A 549 3.08 -13.46 26.44
C VAL A 549 3.97 -13.82 25.25
N ALA A 550 3.40 -13.78 24.04
CA ALA A 550 4.14 -13.90 22.79
C ALA A 550 4.70 -12.53 22.39
N ILE A 551 6.00 -12.45 22.09
CA ILE A 551 6.68 -11.17 21.84
C ILE A 551 7.35 -11.16 20.46
N GLY A 552 7.12 -10.08 19.72
CA GLY A 552 7.73 -9.78 18.43
C GLY A 552 8.45 -8.43 18.40
N ARG A 553 9.16 -8.15 17.31
CA ARG A 553 9.68 -6.80 16.99
C ARG A 553 9.27 -6.39 15.57
N HIS A 554 8.69 -5.20 15.43
CA HIS A 554 8.20 -4.68 14.15
C HIS A 554 9.38 -4.40 13.19
N PRO A 555 9.39 -4.96 11.96
CA PRO A 555 10.60 -5.02 11.14
C PRO A 555 11.11 -3.64 10.69
N ARG A 556 10.22 -2.71 10.34
CA ARG A 556 10.59 -1.37 9.83
C ARG A 556 10.92 -0.34 10.93
N HIS A 557 10.48 -0.57 12.17
CA HIS A 557 10.53 0.46 13.23
C HIS A 557 11.19 0.00 14.53
N GLY A 558 11.53 -1.29 14.66
CA GLY A 558 12.15 -1.82 15.87
C GLY A 558 11.27 -1.78 17.12
N LEU A 559 10.00 -1.38 17.01
CA LEU A 559 9.00 -1.39 18.08
C LEU A 559 8.81 -2.80 18.63
N LEU A 560 8.68 -2.94 19.95
CA LEU A 560 8.30 -4.22 20.55
C LEU A 560 6.78 -4.40 20.46
N MET A 561 6.35 -5.64 20.24
CA MET A 561 4.95 -6.04 20.13
C MET A 561 4.69 -7.22 21.06
N ALA A 562 3.60 -7.21 21.83
CA ALA A 562 3.30 -8.27 22.80
C ALA A 562 1.81 -8.63 22.83
N SER A 563 1.53 -9.93 22.76
CA SER A 563 0.18 -10.51 22.86
C SER A 563 0.10 -11.41 24.08
N PHE A 564 -0.81 -11.10 25.01
CA PHE A 564 -1.07 -11.96 26.18
C PHE A 564 -2.01 -13.10 25.80
N GLY A 565 -1.80 -14.26 26.41
CA GLY A 565 -2.68 -15.41 26.26
C GLY A 565 -2.35 -16.49 27.28
N GLU A 566 -2.90 -17.68 27.05
CA GLU A 566 -2.73 -18.85 27.89
C GLU A 566 -2.42 -20.07 27.02
N VAL A 567 -1.56 -20.96 27.52
CA VAL A 567 -1.21 -22.22 26.85
C VAL A 567 -2.43 -23.16 26.85
N LYS A 568 -2.73 -23.74 25.68
CA LYS A 568 -3.80 -24.72 25.47
C LYS A 568 -3.19 -26.08 25.13
N TYR A 569 -3.59 -27.10 25.89
CA TYR A 569 -3.13 -28.48 25.68
C TYR A 569 -3.77 -29.20 24.48
N ARG A 570 -4.87 -28.66 23.92
CA ARG A 570 -5.59 -29.24 22.77
C ARG A 570 -5.18 -28.55 21.45
N LYS A 571 -4.54 -29.30 20.54
CA LYS A 571 -4.03 -28.85 19.23
C LYS A 571 -5.09 -28.56 18.15
N LYS A 572 -6.34 -28.24 18.50
CA LYS A 572 -7.36 -27.93 17.48
C LYS A 572 -7.05 -26.56 16.85
N GLY A 573 -7.01 -26.51 15.51
CA GLY A 573 -6.88 -25.28 14.72
C GLY A 573 -5.50 -24.97 14.12
N VAL A 574 -4.50 -25.83 14.33
CA VAL A 574 -3.14 -25.67 13.77
C VAL A 574 -3.04 -26.30 12.38
N LYS A 575 -2.35 -25.64 11.43
CA LYS A 575 -2.12 -26.09 10.04
C LYS A 575 -0.66 -26.50 9.77
N LEU A 576 0.11 -26.77 10.82
CA LEU A 576 1.52 -27.13 10.78
C LEU A 576 1.68 -28.59 11.24
N ASP A 577 2.42 -29.40 10.47
CA ASP A 577 2.48 -30.86 10.66
C ASP A 577 3.20 -31.29 11.95
N CYS A 578 4.07 -30.42 12.47
CA CYS A 578 5.01 -30.76 13.54
C CYS A 578 4.30 -31.17 14.84
N LYS A 579 4.30 -32.48 15.11
CA LYS A 579 3.58 -33.12 16.23
C LYS A 579 4.08 -32.68 17.62
N ASP A 580 5.19 -31.96 17.73
CA ASP A 580 5.73 -31.42 18.99
C ASP A 580 5.24 -29.99 19.33
N LEU A 581 4.50 -29.34 18.43
CA LEU A 581 3.94 -28.01 18.68
C LEU A 581 2.87 -28.03 19.79
N GLN A 582 2.89 -26.99 20.63
CA GLN A 582 1.78 -26.60 21.51
C GLN A 582 1.11 -25.34 20.94
N VAL A 583 -0.01 -24.91 21.54
CA VAL A 583 -0.73 -23.69 21.13
C VAL A 583 -0.95 -22.76 22.31
N SER A 584 -1.02 -21.46 22.04
CA SER A 584 -1.44 -20.44 23.01
C SER A 584 -2.55 -19.56 22.43
N THR A 585 -3.35 -18.93 23.30
CA THR A 585 -4.38 -17.95 22.90
C THR A 585 -3.82 -16.56 22.59
N CYS A 586 -2.49 -16.39 22.61
CA CYS A 586 -1.85 -15.21 22.04
C CYS A 586 -2.28 -15.06 20.57
N LYS A 587 -2.66 -13.86 20.16
CA LYS A 587 -2.86 -13.52 18.74
C LYS A 587 -1.62 -12.79 18.22
N ILE A 588 -0.89 -13.39 17.29
CA ILE A 588 0.25 -12.77 16.61
C ILE A 588 0.00 -12.58 15.12
N LYS A 589 0.94 -11.92 14.44
CA LYS A 589 1.04 -11.82 12.98
C LYS A 589 2.42 -12.34 12.55
N LYS A 590 2.69 -12.43 11.24
CA LYS A 590 3.96 -12.94 10.67
C LYS A 590 5.23 -12.43 11.37
N ALA A 591 5.26 -11.15 11.76
CA ALA A 591 6.38 -10.55 12.49
C ALA A 591 6.79 -11.32 13.76
N GLY A 592 5.85 -12.02 14.42
CA GLY A 592 6.08 -12.79 15.64
C GLY A 592 6.66 -14.19 15.43
N ILE A 593 6.76 -14.68 14.19
CA ILE A 593 7.47 -15.92 13.85
C ILE A 593 8.90 -15.85 14.40
N GLY A 594 9.40 -16.93 14.99
CA GLY A 594 10.73 -16.98 15.61
C GLY A 594 10.88 -16.16 16.90
N GLY A 595 9.85 -15.40 17.29
CA GLY A 595 9.82 -14.62 18.53
C GLY A 595 9.53 -15.48 19.75
N PRO A 596 9.98 -15.07 20.95
CA PRO A 596 9.79 -15.86 22.16
C PRO A 596 8.36 -15.78 22.69
N LEU A 597 7.86 -16.92 23.14
CA LEU A 597 6.81 -17.03 24.15
C LEU A 597 7.49 -16.99 25.53
N ILE A 598 7.01 -16.12 26.43
CA ILE A 598 7.48 -16.04 27.82
C ILE A 598 6.33 -16.22 28.81
N ASN A 599 6.63 -16.64 30.04
CA ASN A 599 5.69 -16.48 31.16
C ASN A 599 5.78 -15.07 31.78
N LEU A 600 4.87 -14.73 32.69
CA LEU A 600 4.84 -13.41 33.35
C LEU A 600 6.11 -13.07 34.16
N ASN A 601 6.86 -14.09 34.58
CA ASN A 601 8.16 -13.94 35.25
C ASN A 601 9.31 -13.64 34.27
N GLY A 602 9.05 -13.60 32.96
CA GLY A 602 10.03 -13.30 31.92
C GLY A 602 10.87 -14.48 31.46
N ARG A 603 10.56 -15.71 31.91
CA ARG A 603 11.26 -16.92 31.47
C ARG A 603 10.75 -17.35 30.11
N PHE A 604 11.66 -17.75 29.23
CA PHE A 604 11.33 -18.40 27.95
C PHE A 604 10.52 -19.68 28.16
N VAL A 605 9.45 -19.85 27.38
CA VAL A 605 8.55 -21.02 27.35
C VAL A 605 8.63 -21.74 26.01
N GLY A 606 8.92 -21.02 24.93
CA GLY A 606 9.06 -21.59 23.59
C GLY A 606 9.18 -20.55 22.48
N MET A 607 9.25 -21.00 21.22
CA MET A 607 9.37 -20.14 20.03
C MET A 607 8.09 -20.18 19.20
N ASN A 608 7.56 -19.01 18.84
CA ASN A 608 6.27 -18.87 18.14
C ASN A 608 6.37 -19.07 16.62
N PHE A 609 5.29 -19.57 16.01
CA PHE A 609 5.07 -19.68 14.58
C PHE A 609 3.69 -19.11 14.20
N TYR A 610 3.43 -18.92 12.90
CA TYR A 610 2.18 -18.32 12.39
C TYR A 610 1.76 -18.99 11.09
N ASP A 611 0.57 -19.59 11.10
CA ASP A 611 -0.11 -20.29 10.00
C ASP A 611 -1.41 -19.59 9.57
N GLY A 612 -1.69 -18.41 10.12
CA GLY A 612 -2.96 -17.69 9.94
C GLY A 612 -4.16 -18.44 10.53
N SER A 613 -3.99 -19.09 11.67
CA SER A 613 -5.07 -19.53 12.56
C SER A 613 -5.32 -18.52 13.68
N GLU A 614 -6.43 -18.70 14.42
CA GLU A 614 -6.82 -17.86 15.57
C GLU A 614 -6.02 -18.14 16.87
N VAL A 615 -5.03 -19.04 16.81
CA VAL A 615 -4.13 -19.42 17.91
C VAL A 615 -2.68 -19.26 17.46
N THR A 616 -1.76 -19.07 18.41
CA THR A 616 -0.33 -19.08 18.10
C THR A 616 0.25 -20.47 18.39
N PRO A 617 0.61 -21.28 17.37
CA PRO A 617 1.42 -22.46 17.56
C PRO A 617 2.84 -22.09 18.00
N PHE A 618 3.43 -22.87 18.90
CA PHE A 618 4.79 -22.65 19.39
C PHE A 618 5.51 -23.98 19.68
N LEU A 619 6.83 -24.00 19.49
CA LEU A 619 7.68 -25.12 19.86
C LEU A 619 8.19 -24.91 21.29
N PRO A 620 7.92 -25.82 22.26
CA PRO A 620 8.30 -25.63 23.66
C PRO A 620 9.82 -25.59 23.88
N GLN A 621 10.25 -24.85 24.91
CA GLN A 621 11.66 -24.73 25.33
C GLN A 621 12.34 -26.10 25.45
N ARG A 622 11.68 -27.08 26.06
CA ARG A 622 12.20 -28.45 26.21
C ARG A 622 12.59 -29.06 24.87
N LYS A 623 11.73 -28.97 23.85
CA LYS A 623 11.99 -29.57 22.53
C LYS A 623 13.08 -28.82 21.78
N ILE A 624 13.15 -27.50 21.93
CA ILE A 624 14.26 -26.68 21.41
C ILE A 624 15.58 -27.14 22.03
N ILE A 625 15.66 -27.33 23.36
CA ILE A 625 16.87 -27.84 24.02
C ILE A 625 17.24 -29.24 23.48
N GLU A 626 16.28 -30.17 23.42
CA GLU A 626 16.51 -31.54 22.92
C GLU A 626 17.07 -31.55 21.49
N VAL A 627 16.58 -30.66 20.62
CA VAL A 627 17.06 -30.51 19.24
C VAL A 627 18.46 -29.88 19.20
N LEU A 628 18.71 -28.78 19.93
CA LEU A 628 20.02 -28.12 19.95
C LEU A 628 21.12 -28.98 20.61
N TRP A 629 20.77 -29.87 21.54
CA TRP A 629 21.72 -30.80 22.16
C TRP A 629 22.19 -31.91 21.21
N ARG A 630 21.36 -32.38 20.25
CA ARG A 630 21.83 -33.32 19.21
C ARG A 630 23.01 -32.73 18.43
N LYS A 631 22.93 -31.45 18.06
CA LYS A 631 24.05 -30.75 17.40
C LYS A 631 25.33 -30.80 18.25
N ASN A 632 25.25 -30.43 19.52
CA ASN A 632 26.44 -30.41 20.39
C ASN A 632 27.06 -31.81 20.55
N MET A 633 26.26 -32.88 20.60
CA MET A 633 26.76 -34.25 20.71
C MET A 633 27.45 -34.72 19.42
N LEU A 634 26.97 -34.29 18.24
CA LEU A 634 27.63 -34.54 16.96
C LEU A 634 28.93 -33.72 16.80
N ASN A 635 28.98 -32.52 17.36
CA ASN A 635 30.15 -31.63 17.25
C ASN A 635 31.40 -32.15 17.99
N ASP A 636 31.28 -32.95 19.05
CA ASP A 636 32.45 -33.51 19.74
C ASP A 636 33.09 -34.71 18.99
N SER A 637 32.37 -35.35 18.06
CA SER A 637 32.92 -36.46 17.24
C SER A 637 33.60 -36.00 15.94
N GLN A 638 33.54 -34.71 15.58
CA GLN A 638 34.13 -34.15 14.36
C GLN A 638 35.17 -33.05 14.68
N ARG A 639 36.31 -33.45 15.24
CA ARG A 639 37.46 -32.56 15.49
C ARG A 639 38.48 -32.48 14.35
N SER A 640 38.12 -32.88 13.14
CA SER A 640 38.83 -32.56 11.89
C SER A 640 38.12 -31.37 11.21
N GLY A 641 38.87 -30.30 10.93
CA GLY A 641 38.28 -29.00 10.70
C GLY A 641 37.95 -28.67 9.24
N GLU A 642 36.66 -28.50 8.95
CA GLU A 642 36.19 -27.45 8.03
C GLU A 642 34.76 -26.99 8.39
N ALA A 643 34.42 -25.73 8.12
CA ALA A 643 33.20 -25.09 8.63
C ALA A 643 31.98 -25.27 7.70
N ILE A 644 31.67 -26.51 7.33
CA ILE A 644 30.53 -26.85 6.47
C ILE A 644 29.21 -26.68 7.25
N PRO A 645 28.16 -26.02 6.69
CA PRO A 645 26.82 -25.99 7.28
C PRO A 645 26.18 -27.38 7.28
N PHE A 646 26.37 -28.13 8.38
CA PHE A 646 25.92 -29.52 8.50
C PHE A 646 24.40 -29.67 8.28
N GLU A 647 24.02 -30.38 7.21
CA GLU A 647 22.64 -30.78 6.95
C GLU A 647 22.19 -31.83 7.97
N GLY A 648 20.95 -31.75 8.45
CA GLY A 648 20.35 -32.74 9.33
C GLY A 648 19.94 -34.04 8.61
N SER A 649 20.87 -34.68 7.89
CA SER A 649 20.62 -35.76 6.95
C SER A 649 20.30 -37.10 7.65
N SER A 650 19.04 -37.30 8.02
CA SER A 650 18.50 -38.65 8.21
C SER A 650 18.34 -39.30 6.83
N GLY A 651 19.21 -40.25 6.48
CA GLY A 651 19.25 -40.92 5.17
C GLY A 651 18.10 -41.90 4.90
N ASN A 652 16.86 -41.44 5.05
CA ASN A 652 15.62 -42.12 4.69
C ASN A 652 14.60 -41.07 4.21
N THR A 653 13.70 -41.45 3.32
CA THR A 653 12.67 -40.60 2.68
C THR A 653 11.51 -40.23 3.62
N VAL A 654 11.84 -39.67 4.79
CA VAL A 654 10.87 -39.08 5.72
C VAL A 654 10.53 -37.68 5.24
N GLU A 655 9.27 -37.44 4.86
CA GLU A 655 8.79 -36.08 4.54
C GLU A 655 9.16 -35.11 5.67
N LYS A 656 9.82 -34.00 5.35
CA LYS A 656 10.13 -32.96 6.34
C LYS A 656 8.81 -32.27 6.71
N ASN A 657 8.62 -31.95 8.00
CA ASN A 657 7.39 -31.24 8.45
C ASN A 657 7.20 -29.96 7.62
N LYS A 658 6.00 -29.71 7.10
CA LYS A 658 5.73 -28.52 6.27
C LYS A 658 5.41 -27.32 7.16
N TRP A 659 5.95 -26.16 6.80
CA TRP A 659 5.82 -24.90 7.55
C TRP A 659 5.22 -23.77 6.70
N PRO A 660 3.97 -23.92 6.23
CA PRO A 660 3.30 -22.89 5.43
C PRO A 660 3.11 -21.59 6.22
N VAL A 661 3.55 -20.48 5.63
CA VAL A 661 3.30 -19.11 6.10
C VAL A 661 2.36 -18.45 5.09
N PRO A 662 1.15 -18.00 5.46
CA PRO A 662 0.14 -17.56 4.50
C PRO A 662 0.62 -16.44 3.58
N ASP A 663 0.55 -16.59 2.27
CA ASP A 663 1.17 -15.65 1.34
C ASP A 663 0.55 -14.24 1.37
N PRO A 664 1.37 -13.17 1.14
CA PRO A 664 0.88 -11.81 0.95
C PRO A 664 -0.03 -11.73 -0.27
N TYR A 665 -1.09 -10.94 -0.19
CA TYR A 665 -2.04 -10.77 -1.28
C TYR A 665 -2.71 -9.40 -1.20
N TRP A 666 -3.11 -8.87 -2.35
CA TRP A 666 -3.85 -7.61 -2.40
C TRP A 666 -5.34 -7.85 -2.17
N TYR A 667 -6.02 -6.83 -1.67
CA TYR A 667 -7.45 -6.84 -1.39
C TYR A 667 -8.04 -5.48 -1.70
N HIS A 668 -9.16 -5.43 -2.42
CA HIS A 668 -9.98 -4.23 -2.55
C HIS A 668 -11.45 -4.63 -2.61
N GLY A 669 -12.22 -4.25 -1.59
CA GLY A 669 -13.56 -4.79 -1.32
C GLY A 669 -14.63 -4.54 -2.39
N LEU A 670 -14.33 -3.73 -3.42
CA LEU A 670 -15.21 -3.48 -4.57
C LEU A 670 -14.76 -4.17 -5.88
N LEU A 671 -13.57 -4.80 -5.91
CA LEU A 671 -13.04 -5.51 -7.10
C LEU A 671 -13.05 -7.06 -6.96
N GLU A 672 -13.43 -7.56 -5.78
CA GLU A 672 -13.52 -8.99 -5.45
C GLU A 672 -14.96 -9.56 -5.55
N VAL A 673 -15.13 -10.85 -5.21
CA VAL A 673 -16.37 -11.67 -5.26
C VAL A 673 -16.63 -12.20 -6.69
N LYS A 674 -16.94 -13.49 -6.93
CA LYS A 674 -17.24 -14.67 -6.06
C LYS A 674 -16.09 -15.72 -6.08
N ARG A 675 -16.08 -16.80 -5.26
CA ARG A 675 -16.54 -17.05 -3.87
C ARG A 675 -16.26 -18.53 -3.50
N HIS A 676 -15.22 -18.85 -2.74
CA HIS A 676 -15.21 -19.96 -1.75
C HIS A 676 -14.00 -19.81 -0.80
N TYR A 677 -14.20 -20.07 0.50
CA TYR A 677 -13.16 -20.17 1.54
C TYR A 677 -12.25 -18.96 1.86
N ILE A 678 -12.85 -17.89 2.38
CA ILE A 678 -12.28 -17.23 3.59
C ILE A 678 -13.34 -17.34 4.70
N PRO A 679 -13.07 -17.99 5.85
CA PRO A 679 -14.02 -18.12 6.94
C PRO A 679 -14.36 -16.79 7.62
N GLU A 680 -15.48 -16.77 8.33
CA GLU A 680 -15.91 -15.65 9.18
C GLU A 680 -14.84 -15.29 10.23
N LEU A 681 -14.54 -13.99 10.35
CA LEU A 681 -13.76 -13.45 11.46
C LEU A 681 -14.73 -12.87 12.50
N PRO A 682 -14.96 -13.53 13.65
CA PRO A 682 -15.94 -13.10 14.62
C PRO A 682 -15.48 -11.84 15.37
N GLY A 683 -16.31 -10.80 15.35
CA GLY A 683 -16.24 -9.70 16.31
C GLY A 683 -15.94 -8.31 15.73
N ARG A 684 -16.99 -7.67 15.20
CA ARG A 684 -17.55 -6.43 15.77
C ARG A 684 -18.94 -6.17 15.19
N HIS A 685 -19.96 -6.25 16.04
CA HIS A 685 -21.14 -5.41 15.84
C HIS A 685 -20.76 -3.96 16.16
N LEU A 686 -21.35 -3.04 15.41
CA LEU A 686 -21.55 -1.65 15.77
C LEU A 686 -23.02 -1.36 15.43
N ASP A 687 -23.69 -0.64 16.33
CA ASP A 687 -25.08 -0.20 16.17
C ASP A 687 -25.18 1.02 15.22
#